data_AF-A0A511D119-F1
#
_entry.id   AF-A0A511D119-F1
#
_cell.length_a   1.000
_cell.length_b   1.000
_cell.length_c   1.000
_cell.angle_alpha   90.00
_cell.angle_beta   90.00
_cell.angle_gamma   90.00
#
_symmetry.space_group_name_H-M   'P 1'
#
loop_
_entity.id
_entity.type
_entity.pdbx_description
1 polymer ?
#
loop_
_entity_poly.entity_id
_entity_poly.type
_entity_poly.pdbx_seq_one_letter_code
_entity_poly.pdbx_strand_id
1 'polypeptide(L)'
;MTRPVRSSDRAKVGAFELLEESERLWAADPAAWLRCDESSDSRHRRRLVVEALGAYERLRIADAPDSDPQAVFRRWPTCTVIALVALAANSGDPTMFTAELSRILQGAGRNETQAWLRGWTDCWARMIGERLTALDVDEIPGLPLMLRLSAGDDVGVPVPELRLHLESGALVIVFPGDSGRGLRIEAGGGTCPSVAGRWVIPRPVPVATCYDVFGNVHRVPVADPRNPLAFTGEGALIPPGHPLPADEIWLMHLGEPPVEAFAGPRHILEESVPPVGWPRWWLGCVSLNAVTAIRSAVDNGSGIQYGPWWSVAGAEHADLEFDDPINGILNRDGAAVYARPPRLRLPGGPGESWTIEVRDLDSPTPIRWTAPGDSVVTFDDLPHPIVGTFRLRAQAPGNRPVEGTFTVAEGLTCSPDPRIRLLRENGGLMPARVQIQGPRGLCPSPSVVRFGSEEIRRDVRLRVTGSETSLDLRVELPHCAIRKKLADETGAWEITAPTFGFDDLGARVCLDVRLPPEVLEAAGTVPDVVAGVTSDDEAGQRIAGHRIGRDLCRYRLGALIDTVRLIGTMTLWLRLPGMEAHVATVQGITLATAVRVDGGDLHVDGQSRRVRLRVTVRSPLAPWIAPMSAELDEGQHRLALEPPYSDGGPLSVTVSSAEPGWDRRRDLVFRCGEPGRIPHLGSPAERTMARYLAGVAPLPEVPDALSLLWIVAARIGAVAEPGLGALTAQECASRLGVTPEASLLAAENAGLTSTELIEPLIRSGLAAHRFRRVVSPDLIRRLWDSAPFPALLMTSPLLPFLAGSEDWDLTELDDDERRLLAAVRSCCDSSAIALLTGDAPGTRHADLLLTGGVQGEPVGEGGLDGSTPEPGEPTELWAEALARIQIFAGSSRYAPMFERLGHFPTAVPEPTPDALSLGCALVARIAAQGDAAAAAIERQTRHVWVEVAGRAPADAGNDLVFAEFRVSNWFAHHA
;
A
#
# COMPACT_ATOMS: atom_id res chain seq x y z
N MET A 1 47.15 -40.63 39.27
CA MET A 1 47.25 -39.17 39.33
C MET A 1 47.57 -38.66 37.94
N THR A 2 46.59 -38.08 37.27
CA THR A 2 46.71 -37.55 35.90
C THR A 2 45.88 -36.27 35.88
N ARG A 3 46.52 -35.13 35.62
CA ARG A 3 45.85 -33.80 35.65
C ARG A 3 45.08 -33.58 34.34
N PRO A 4 43.90 -32.93 34.38
CA PRO A 4 43.15 -32.61 33.17
C PRO A 4 43.79 -31.43 32.42
N VAL A 5 43.75 -31.50 31.10
CA VAL A 5 44.05 -30.37 30.21
C VAL A 5 42.89 -29.38 30.30
N ARG A 6 43.19 -28.08 30.44
CA ARG A 6 42.17 -27.02 30.45
C ARG A 6 41.62 -26.81 29.04
N SER A 7 40.29 -26.72 28.92
CA SER A 7 39.63 -26.29 27.70
C SER A 7 39.78 -24.78 27.50
N SER A 8 40.52 -24.36 26.48
CA SER A 8 40.57 -22.97 26.03
C SER A 8 40.78 -22.92 24.52
N ASP A 9 39.74 -23.27 23.77
CA ASP A 9 39.42 -22.72 22.45
C ASP A 9 38.02 -23.23 22.04
N ARG A 10 36.99 -22.45 22.37
CA ARG A 10 35.71 -22.49 21.66
C ARG A 10 35.70 -21.27 20.76
N ALA A 11 35.84 -21.48 19.45
CA ALA A 11 35.58 -20.42 18.48
C ALA A 11 34.17 -19.86 18.72
N LYS A 12 34.04 -18.53 18.74
CA LYS A 12 32.73 -17.88 18.88
C LYS A 12 32.00 -18.01 17.54
N VAL A 13 31.01 -18.91 17.48
CA VAL A 13 30.09 -19.01 16.34
C VAL A 13 29.40 -17.65 16.13
N GLY A 14 29.40 -17.17 14.90
CA GLY A 14 28.76 -15.92 14.51
C GLY A 14 27.24 -15.98 14.56
N ALA A 15 26.59 -14.81 14.67
CA ALA A 15 25.12 -14.72 14.71
C ALA A 15 24.47 -15.31 13.44
N PHE A 16 25.08 -15.10 12.27
CA PHE A 16 24.65 -15.69 10.99
C PHE A 16 24.67 -17.22 11.01
N GLU A 17 25.81 -17.79 11.37
CA GLU A 17 26.10 -19.23 11.37
C GLU A 17 25.12 -19.98 12.28
N LEU A 18 24.80 -19.38 13.44
CA LEU A 18 23.80 -19.90 14.37
C LEU A 18 22.39 -19.96 13.75
N LEU A 19 21.97 -18.92 13.01
CA LEU A 19 20.65 -18.87 12.39
C LEU A 19 20.53 -19.88 11.25
N GLU A 20 21.49 -19.92 10.33
CA GLU A 20 21.51 -20.86 9.19
C GLU A 20 21.59 -22.34 9.64
N GLU A 21 22.35 -22.64 10.69
CA GLU A 21 22.38 -24.00 11.27
C GLU A 21 21.06 -24.34 11.97
N SER A 22 20.43 -23.38 12.68
CA SER A 22 19.17 -23.62 13.40
C SER A 22 17.97 -23.77 12.46
N GLU A 23 17.85 -22.93 11.44
CA GLU A 23 16.78 -23.00 10.44
C GLU A 23 16.79 -24.36 9.74
N ARG A 24 17.98 -24.81 9.32
CA ARG A 24 18.18 -26.12 8.69
C ARG A 24 17.84 -27.30 9.62
N LEU A 25 18.23 -27.21 10.88
CA LEU A 25 17.97 -28.25 11.89
C LEU A 25 16.46 -28.37 12.21
N TRP A 26 15.77 -27.24 12.27
CA TRP A 26 14.37 -27.19 12.70
C TRP A 26 13.38 -27.38 11.56
N ALA A 27 13.70 -26.95 10.34
CA ALA A 27 12.88 -27.16 9.15
C ALA A 27 12.72 -28.65 8.76
N ALA A 28 13.59 -29.54 9.27
CA ALA A 28 13.53 -30.98 9.04
C ALA A 28 12.36 -31.68 9.75
N ASP A 29 11.96 -31.20 10.94
CA ASP A 29 10.75 -31.65 11.66
C ASP A 29 10.20 -30.51 12.54
N PRO A 30 9.45 -29.55 11.96
CA PRO A 30 8.95 -28.40 12.71
C PRO A 30 8.00 -28.80 13.84
N ALA A 31 7.26 -29.92 13.68
CA ALA A 31 6.30 -30.40 14.66
C ALA A 31 6.99 -30.95 15.92
N ALA A 32 8.09 -31.71 15.77
CA ALA A 32 8.89 -32.15 16.91
C ALA A 32 9.53 -30.97 17.66
N TRP A 33 10.06 -29.97 16.94
CA TRP A 33 10.69 -28.82 17.57
C TRP A 33 9.70 -27.86 18.24
N LEU A 34 8.46 -27.75 17.73
CA LEU A 34 7.36 -27.00 18.35
C LEU A 34 6.92 -27.60 19.70
N ARG A 35 6.90 -28.94 19.84
CA ARG A 35 6.58 -29.63 21.11
C ARG A 35 7.57 -29.36 22.26
N CYS A 36 8.62 -28.57 22.02
CA CYS A 36 9.50 -28.00 23.03
C CYS A 36 10.28 -28.99 23.91
N ASP A 37 10.81 -30.07 23.32
CA ASP A 37 11.57 -31.12 24.02
C ASP A 37 12.66 -30.55 24.97
N GLU A 38 12.71 -31.05 26.21
CA GLU A 38 13.18 -30.31 27.41
C GLU A 38 14.71 -30.22 27.60
N SER A 39 15.53 -30.52 26.58
CA SER A 39 16.99 -30.47 26.75
C SER A 39 17.51 -29.05 27.03
N SER A 40 18.47 -28.93 27.97
CA SER A 40 19.07 -27.63 28.35
C SER A 40 19.71 -26.92 27.15
N ASP A 41 20.31 -27.69 26.26
CA ASP A 41 21.04 -27.20 25.10
C ASP A 41 20.06 -26.66 24.05
N SER A 42 18.89 -27.31 23.88
CA SER A 42 17.78 -26.79 23.06
C SER A 42 17.29 -25.43 23.56
N ARG A 43 17.13 -25.26 24.88
CA ARG A 43 16.66 -24.00 25.48
C ARG A 43 17.68 -22.86 25.30
N HIS A 44 18.96 -23.14 25.49
CA HIS A 44 20.02 -22.16 25.25
C HIS A 44 20.11 -21.75 23.77
N ARG A 45 20.05 -22.72 22.85
CA ARG A 45 20.08 -22.46 21.40
C ARG A 45 18.90 -21.60 20.94
N ARG A 46 17.67 -21.91 21.36
CA ARG A 46 16.47 -21.11 21.03
C ARG A 46 16.60 -19.66 21.50
N ARG A 47 17.16 -19.41 22.69
CA ARG A 47 17.41 -18.05 23.19
C ARG A 47 18.43 -17.29 22.33
N LEU A 48 19.55 -17.92 22.00
CA LEU A 48 20.57 -17.29 21.14
C LEU A 48 20.02 -16.95 19.74
N VAL A 49 19.08 -17.77 19.22
CA VAL A 49 18.39 -17.48 17.96
C VAL A 49 17.51 -16.23 18.05
N VAL A 50 16.75 -16.01 19.13
CA VAL A 50 16.00 -14.74 19.31
C VAL A 50 16.96 -13.54 19.44
N GLU A 51 18.06 -13.70 20.18
CA GLU A 51 19.09 -12.64 20.33
C GLU A 51 19.77 -12.31 18.98
N ALA A 52 19.98 -13.30 18.10
CA ALA A 52 20.53 -13.13 16.75
C ALA A 52 19.51 -12.50 15.77
N LEU A 53 18.25 -12.95 15.77
CA LEU A 53 17.17 -12.33 14.99
C LEU A 53 17.01 -10.84 15.36
N GLY A 54 17.05 -10.52 16.67
CA GLY A 54 17.03 -9.13 17.15
C GLY A 54 18.27 -8.31 16.78
N ALA A 55 19.42 -8.94 16.54
CA ALA A 55 20.60 -8.25 16.02
C ALA A 55 20.45 -7.91 14.53
N TYR A 56 19.91 -8.82 13.73
CA TYR A 56 19.62 -8.58 12.32
C TYR A 56 18.50 -7.57 12.10
N GLU A 57 17.46 -7.57 12.94
CA GLU A 57 16.40 -6.56 12.85
C GLU A 57 16.92 -5.15 13.20
N ARG A 58 17.83 -5.02 14.17
CA ARG A 58 18.52 -3.73 14.42
C ARG A 58 19.40 -3.30 13.25
N LEU A 59 20.11 -4.23 12.61
CA LEU A 59 20.92 -3.93 11.41
C LEU A 59 20.02 -3.47 10.26
N ARG A 60 18.89 -4.15 10.04
CA ARG A 60 17.87 -3.76 9.05
C ARG A 60 17.35 -2.34 9.32
N ILE A 61 17.00 -2.02 10.56
CA ILE A 61 16.52 -0.68 10.94
C ILE A 61 17.59 0.40 10.71
N ALA A 62 18.88 0.10 10.94
CA ALA A 62 19.98 1.03 10.74
C ALA A 62 20.30 1.27 9.25
N ASP A 63 20.43 0.20 8.47
CA ASP A 63 20.91 0.27 7.08
C ASP A 63 19.79 0.43 6.04
N ALA A 64 18.54 0.13 6.41
CA ALA A 64 17.38 0.16 5.51
C ALA A 64 16.06 0.39 6.30
N PRO A 65 15.84 1.55 6.94
CA PRO A 65 14.68 1.80 7.81
C PRO A 65 13.33 1.53 7.13
N ASP A 66 13.20 1.91 5.85
CA ASP A 66 11.99 1.75 5.03
C ASP A 66 11.77 0.32 4.48
N SER A 67 12.71 -0.61 4.72
CA SER A 67 12.54 -1.99 4.29
C SER A 67 11.44 -2.70 5.10
N ASP A 68 10.82 -3.72 4.52
CA ASP A 68 9.78 -4.50 5.17
C ASP A 68 10.30 -5.10 6.50
N PRO A 69 9.70 -4.75 7.67
CA PRO A 69 10.06 -5.34 8.96
C PRO A 69 9.94 -6.87 9.00
N GLN A 70 9.24 -7.48 8.03
CA GLN A 70 9.09 -8.91 7.92
C GLN A 70 10.23 -9.62 7.18
N ALA A 71 11.17 -8.90 6.54
CA ALA A 71 12.24 -9.50 5.75
C ALA A 71 13.13 -10.45 6.58
N VAL A 72 13.52 -10.04 7.79
CA VAL A 72 14.34 -10.85 8.71
C VAL A 72 13.64 -12.15 9.11
N PHE A 73 12.34 -12.09 9.41
CA PHE A 73 11.56 -13.27 9.79
C PHE A 73 11.29 -14.20 8.62
N ARG A 74 11.03 -13.67 7.42
CA ARG A 74 10.82 -14.48 6.20
C ARG A 74 12.08 -15.22 5.75
N ARG A 75 13.28 -14.70 6.08
CA ARG A 75 14.57 -15.38 5.82
C ARG A 75 14.77 -16.61 6.70
N TRP A 76 14.37 -16.55 7.97
CA TRP A 76 14.44 -17.68 8.91
C TRP A 76 13.05 -17.96 9.55
N PRO A 77 12.09 -18.47 8.76
CA PRO A 77 10.69 -18.58 9.18
C PRO A 77 10.47 -19.67 10.24
N THR A 78 11.20 -20.79 10.14
CA THR A 78 11.08 -21.89 11.11
C THR A 78 11.70 -21.47 12.44
N CYS A 79 12.82 -20.74 12.40
CA CYS A 79 13.40 -20.07 13.57
C CYS A 79 12.42 -19.10 14.21
N THR A 80 11.78 -18.23 13.43
CA THR A 80 10.81 -17.24 13.94
C THR A 80 9.67 -17.92 14.68
N VAL A 81 9.01 -18.91 14.06
CA VAL A 81 7.86 -19.60 14.64
C VAL A 81 8.25 -20.38 15.90
N ILE A 82 9.30 -21.19 15.85
CA ILE A 82 9.71 -22.05 16.99
C ILE A 82 10.28 -21.23 18.15
N ALA A 83 11.10 -20.22 17.87
CA ALA A 83 11.73 -19.42 18.91
C ALA A 83 10.71 -18.55 19.65
N LEU A 84 9.70 -18.00 18.95
CA LEU A 84 8.63 -17.21 19.60
C LEU A 84 7.60 -18.07 20.32
N VAL A 85 7.22 -19.24 19.81
CA VAL A 85 6.39 -20.21 20.56
C VAL A 85 7.12 -20.66 21.83
N ALA A 86 8.41 -20.95 21.74
CA ALA A 86 9.22 -21.29 22.91
C ALA A 86 9.37 -20.09 23.89
N LEU A 87 9.45 -18.86 23.40
CA LEU A 87 9.47 -17.66 24.25
C LEU A 87 8.14 -17.53 25.02
N ALA A 88 7.01 -17.62 24.30
CA ALA A 88 5.66 -17.61 24.87
C ALA A 88 5.44 -18.72 25.91
N ALA A 89 5.94 -19.93 25.64
CA ALA A 89 5.89 -21.06 26.58
C ALA A 89 6.64 -20.79 27.90
N ASN A 90 7.77 -20.07 27.85
CA ASN A 90 8.52 -19.69 29.05
C ASN A 90 7.91 -18.49 29.79
N SER A 91 7.20 -17.60 29.08
CA SER A 91 6.58 -16.40 29.66
C SER A 91 5.22 -16.65 30.31
N GLY A 92 4.43 -17.61 29.82
CA GLY A 92 3.13 -18.00 30.38
C GLY A 92 1.96 -17.02 30.14
N ASP A 93 2.23 -15.71 30.07
CA ASP A 93 1.21 -14.68 29.83
C ASP A 93 1.66 -13.55 28.87
N PRO A 94 0.71 -12.75 28.31
CA PRO A 94 1.00 -11.66 27.36
C PRO A 94 1.97 -10.59 27.87
N THR A 95 1.89 -10.25 29.16
CA THR A 95 2.64 -9.16 29.79
C THR A 95 4.08 -9.58 29.98
N MET A 96 4.29 -10.80 30.49
CA MET A 96 5.62 -11.41 30.64
C MET A 96 6.28 -11.71 29.30
N PHE A 97 5.51 -12.07 28.26
CA PHE A 97 6.02 -12.24 26.90
C PHE A 97 6.53 -10.91 26.33
N THR A 98 5.72 -9.86 26.42
CA THR A 98 6.07 -8.52 25.95
C THR A 98 7.32 -7.99 26.66
N ALA A 99 7.38 -8.12 27.99
CA ALA A 99 8.52 -7.66 28.79
C ALA A 99 9.83 -8.39 28.44
N GLU A 100 9.80 -9.71 28.26
CA GLU A 100 10.98 -10.49 27.90
C GLU A 100 11.44 -10.21 26.46
N LEU A 101 10.51 -10.01 25.52
CA LEU A 101 10.82 -9.61 24.14
C LEU A 101 11.48 -8.21 24.11
N SER A 102 10.88 -7.21 24.74
CA SER A 102 11.48 -5.86 24.86
C SER A 102 12.86 -5.88 25.53
N ARG A 103 13.09 -6.80 26.48
CA ARG A 103 14.42 -7.00 27.12
C ARG A 103 15.46 -7.54 26.14
N ILE A 104 15.10 -8.48 25.27
CA ILE A 104 16.00 -9.03 24.24
C ILE A 104 16.29 -7.99 23.15
N LEU A 105 15.31 -7.15 22.83
CA LEU A 105 15.44 -6.06 21.87
C LEU A 105 16.11 -4.79 22.43
N GLN A 106 16.52 -4.79 23.70
CA GLN A 106 17.24 -3.68 24.38
C GLN A 106 16.43 -2.38 24.55
N GLY A 107 15.10 -2.47 24.74
CA GLY A 107 14.24 -1.31 25.03
C GLY A 107 13.21 -0.97 23.95
N ALA A 108 13.00 -1.88 23.00
CA ALA A 108 12.00 -1.79 21.93
C ALA A 108 10.62 -1.28 22.36
N GLY A 109 10.03 -0.41 21.54
CA GLY A 109 8.70 0.15 21.72
C GLY A 109 7.57 -0.81 21.37
N ARG A 110 6.33 -0.37 21.62
CA ARG A 110 5.10 -1.13 21.30
C ARG A 110 5.02 -1.54 19.82
N ASN A 111 5.50 -0.68 18.91
CA ASN A 111 5.42 -0.90 17.46
C ASN A 111 6.32 -2.05 17.00
N GLU A 112 7.52 -2.18 17.58
CA GLU A 112 8.44 -3.28 17.29
C GLU A 112 7.88 -4.63 17.77
N THR A 113 7.25 -4.66 18.95
CA THR A 113 6.55 -5.87 19.44
C THR A 113 5.42 -6.28 18.47
N GLN A 114 4.67 -5.32 17.93
CA GLN A 114 3.65 -5.60 16.90
C GLN A 114 4.26 -6.07 15.58
N ALA A 115 5.42 -5.56 15.16
CA ALA A 115 6.11 -6.03 13.96
C ALA A 115 6.52 -7.50 14.08
N TRP A 116 7.07 -7.90 15.23
CA TRP A 116 7.42 -9.30 15.55
C TRP A 116 6.19 -10.22 15.61
N LEU A 117 5.06 -9.78 16.17
CA LEU A 117 3.81 -10.54 16.18
C LEU A 117 3.22 -10.73 14.77
N ARG A 118 3.29 -9.71 13.91
CA ARG A 118 2.92 -9.83 12.49
C ARG A 118 3.81 -10.81 11.76
N GLY A 119 5.13 -10.77 11.97
CA GLY A 119 6.07 -11.71 11.35
C GLY A 119 5.87 -13.15 11.77
N TRP A 120 5.51 -13.36 13.03
CA TRP A 120 5.05 -14.66 13.50
C TRP A 120 3.78 -15.12 12.77
N THR A 121 2.78 -14.24 12.65
CA THR A 121 1.50 -14.53 11.98
C THR A 121 1.69 -14.90 10.50
N ASP A 122 2.48 -14.11 9.76
CA ASP A 122 2.82 -14.36 8.34
C ASP A 122 3.52 -15.71 8.17
N CYS A 123 4.52 -16.01 9.03
CA CYS A 123 5.25 -17.27 8.96
C CYS A 123 4.37 -18.47 9.36
N TRP A 124 3.52 -18.30 10.36
CA TRP A 124 2.57 -19.32 10.83
C TRP A 124 1.54 -19.68 9.75
N ALA A 125 0.90 -18.68 9.14
CA ALA A 125 -0.09 -18.89 8.08
C ALA A 125 0.49 -19.68 6.89
N ARG A 126 1.71 -19.34 6.45
CA ARG A 126 2.42 -20.07 5.40
C ARG A 126 2.76 -21.51 5.80
N MET A 127 3.22 -21.74 7.04
CA MET A 127 3.57 -23.07 7.52
C MET A 127 2.36 -24.00 7.71
N ILE A 128 1.20 -23.46 8.09
CA ILE A 128 0.00 -24.27 8.36
C ILE A 128 -0.62 -24.85 7.07
N GLY A 129 -0.64 -24.07 5.99
CA GLY A 129 -1.21 -24.50 4.70
C GLY A 129 -0.37 -25.53 3.96
N GLU A 130 0.96 -25.50 4.12
CA GLU A 130 1.88 -26.37 3.37
C GLU A 130 2.35 -27.62 4.13
N ARG A 131 2.45 -27.57 5.47
CA ARG A 131 3.24 -28.57 6.24
C ARG A 131 2.62 -29.07 7.55
N LEU A 132 1.61 -28.41 8.11
CA LEU A 132 1.16 -28.64 9.50
C LEU A 132 -0.35 -28.87 9.66
N THR A 133 -1.03 -29.42 8.64
CA THR A 133 -2.49 -29.61 8.57
C THR A 133 -3.10 -30.59 9.59
N ALA A 134 -2.33 -31.09 10.57
CA ALA A 134 -2.73 -32.10 11.54
C ALA A 134 -2.18 -31.85 12.97
N LEU A 135 -1.78 -30.61 13.29
CA LEU A 135 -1.40 -30.25 14.66
C LEU A 135 -2.64 -30.05 15.54
N ASP A 136 -2.62 -30.65 16.73
CA ASP A 136 -3.47 -30.20 17.83
C ASP A 136 -2.83 -28.95 18.45
N VAL A 137 -3.61 -27.87 18.51
CA VAL A 137 -3.16 -26.56 18.99
C VAL A 137 -2.96 -26.57 20.51
N ASP A 138 -3.75 -27.37 21.24
CA ASP A 138 -3.72 -27.42 22.70
C ASP A 138 -2.57 -28.28 23.25
N GLU A 139 -1.97 -29.15 22.42
CA GLU A 139 -0.81 -29.97 22.79
C GLU A 139 0.54 -29.22 22.75
N ILE A 140 0.60 -28.02 22.17
CA ILE A 140 1.86 -27.26 21.99
C ILE A 140 1.97 -26.12 23.01
N PRO A 141 2.90 -26.20 23.99
CA PRO A 141 3.12 -25.12 24.95
C PRO A 141 3.43 -23.78 24.27
N GLY A 142 2.75 -22.71 24.69
CA GLY A 142 2.94 -21.36 24.17
C GLY A 142 2.21 -21.03 22.85
N LEU A 143 1.80 -22.03 22.05
CA LEU A 143 1.09 -21.77 20.80
C LEU A 143 -0.30 -21.13 21.00
N PRO A 144 -1.15 -21.56 21.96
CA PRO A 144 -2.41 -20.86 22.26
C PRO A 144 -2.21 -19.38 22.67
N LEU A 145 -1.09 -19.06 23.35
CA LEU A 145 -0.75 -17.68 23.71
C LEU A 145 -0.39 -16.86 22.47
N MET A 146 0.40 -17.39 21.55
CA MET A 146 0.76 -16.72 20.30
C MET A 146 -0.45 -16.49 19.39
N LEU A 147 -1.35 -17.47 19.26
CA LEU A 147 -2.59 -17.32 18.50
C LEU A 147 -3.48 -16.22 19.09
N ARG A 148 -3.65 -16.20 20.43
CA ARG A 148 -4.42 -15.13 21.10
C ARG A 148 -3.79 -13.74 20.93
N LEU A 149 -2.46 -13.64 21.06
CA LEU A 149 -1.73 -12.38 20.83
C LEU A 149 -1.86 -11.85 19.40
N SER A 150 -2.13 -12.74 18.44
CA SER A 150 -2.23 -12.42 17.01
C SER A 150 -3.65 -12.12 16.53
N ALA A 151 -4.68 -12.46 17.32
CA ALA A 151 -6.09 -12.23 16.96
C ALA A 151 -6.53 -10.77 17.13
N GLY A 152 -5.91 -10.03 18.07
CA GLY A 152 -6.25 -8.63 18.40
C GLY A 152 -7.54 -8.48 19.23
N ASP A 153 -7.60 -7.44 20.07
CA ASP A 153 -8.69 -7.26 21.05
C ASP A 153 -9.85 -6.35 20.60
N ASP A 154 -9.79 -5.67 19.43
CA ASP A 154 -10.65 -4.47 19.21
C ASP A 154 -11.12 -4.16 17.76
N VAL A 155 -11.34 -5.17 16.90
CA VAL A 155 -12.02 -4.97 15.59
C VAL A 155 -13.13 -6.00 15.40
N GLY A 156 -14.34 -5.52 15.11
CA GLY A 156 -15.55 -6.36 15.04
C GLY A 156 -15.42 -7.52 14.05
N VAL A 157 -15.71 -8.74 14.52
CA VAL A 157 -15.67 -9.96 13.70
C VAL A 157 -16.75 -9.88 12.60
N PRO A 158 -16.38 -9.86 11.31
CA PRO A 158 -17.36 -9.84 10.22
C PRO A 158 -18.18 -11.15 10.23
N VAL A 159 -19.50 -11.00 10.22
CA VAL A 159 -20.45 -12.11 10.31
C VAL A 159 -20.83 -12.59 8.91
N PRO A 160 -20.89 -13.91 8.64
CA PRO A 160 -21.25 -14.41 7.31
C PRO A 160 -22.73 -14.14 6.95
N GLU A 161 -22.98 -13.81 5.69
CA GLU A 161 -24.29 -13.40 5.15
C GLU A 161 -24.77 -14.32 4.01
N LEU A 162 -26.09 -14.40 3.81
CA LEU A 162 -26.74 -15.14 2.70
C LEU A 162 -27.11 -14.18 1.55
N ARG A 163 -26.74 -14.51 0.31
CA ARG A 163 -27.09 -13.73 -0.89
C ARG A 163 -27.54 -14.62 -2.06
N LEU A 164 -28.35 -14.04 -2.95
CA LEU A 164 -28.68 -14.60 -4.26
C LEU A 164 -27.66 -14.13 -5.30
N HIS A 165 -27.02 -15.06 -6.00
CA HIS A 165 -26.09 -14.77 -7.08
C HIS A 165 -26.84 -14.68 -8.41
N LEU A 166 -27.20 -13.46 -8.82
CA LEU A 166 -28.13 -13.20 -9.93
C LEU A 166 -27.72 -13.88 -11.25
N GLU A 167 -26.44 -13.86 -11.63
CA GLU A 167 -25.95 -14.48 -12.87
C GLU A 167 -26.11 -16.00 -12.94
N SER A 168 -26.22 -16.69 -11.79
CA SER A 168 -26.23 -18.15 -11.71
C SER A 168 -27.44 -18.74 -10.98
N GLY A 169 -28.34 -17.89 -10.48
CA GLY A 169 -29.46 -18.27 -9.62
C GLY A 169 -29.04 -18.92 -8.28
N ALA A 170 -27.75 -18.95 -7.93
CA ALA A 170 -27.25 -19.72 -6.80
C ALA A 170 -27.40 -18.97 -5.46
N LEU A 171 -27.80 -19.68 -4.40
CA LEU A 171 -27.70 -19.18 -3.04
C LEU A 171 -26.31 -19.43 -2.47
N VAL A 172 -25.67 -18.36 -2.00
CA VAL A 172 -24.30 -18.40 -1.46
C VAL A 172 -24.22 -17.77 -0.07
N ILE A 173 -23.33 -18.31 0.76
CA ILE A 173 -22.83 -17.63 1.95
C ILE A 173 -21.50 -16.96 1.64
N VAL A 174 -21.30 -15.75 2.17
CA VAL A 174 -20.08 -14.94 2.02
C VAL A 174 -19.65 -14.36 3.38
N PHE A 175 -18.34 -14.24 3.61
CA PHE A 175 -17.81 -13.42 4.69
C PHE A 175 -17.51 -12.02 4.15
N PRO A 176 -18.21 -10.96 4.59
CA PRO A 176 -17.96 -9.61 4.10
C PRO A 176 -16.57 -9.12 4.56
N GLY A 177 -15.77 -8.61 3.62
CA GLY A 177 -14.48 -7.97 3.88
C GLY A 177 -13.22 -8.82 3.69
N ASP A 178 -13.30 -10.16 3.75
CA ASP A 178 -12.15 -11.05 3.50
C ASP A 178 -12.58 -12.44 3.01
N SER A 179 -12.13 -12.81 1.81
CA SER A 179 -12.43 -14.10 1.16
C SER A 179 -11.60 -15.27 1.70
N GLY A 180 -10.50 -15.03 2.41
CA GLY A 180 -9.62 -16.05 3.00
C GLY A 180 -10.01 -16.50 4.41
N ARG A 181 -10.93 -15.77 5.07
CA ARG A 181 -11.27 -15.97 6.49
C ARG A 181 -12.09 -17.24 6.78
N GLY A 182 -12.88 -17.72 5.82
CA GLY A 182 -13.75 -18.89 6.00
C GLY A 182 -12.97 -20.19 5.84
N LEU A 183 -12.86 -20.97 6.92
CA LEU A 183 -12.17 -22.27 6.91
C LEU A 183 -13.09 -23.39 6.39
N ARG A 184 -14.35 -23.41 6.83
CA ARG A 184 -15.34 -24.45 6.48
C ARG A 184 -16.77 -23.95 6.68
N ILE A 185 -17.69 -24.31 5.80
CA ILE A 185 -19.14 -24.10 5.99
C ILE A 185 -19.86 -25.44 5.85
N GLU A 186 -20.83 -25.70 6.73
CA GLU A 186 -21.61 -26.94 6.78
C GLU A 186 -23.11 -26.66 6.70
N ALA A 187 -23.79 -27.36 5.78
CA ALA A 187 -25.23 -27.28 5.58
C ALA A 187 -25.79 -28.67 5.28
N GLY A 188 -26.87 -29.06 5.98
CA GLY A 188 -27.56 -30.33 5.72
C GLY A 188 -26.78 -31.60 6.08
N GLY A 189 -25.72 -31.51 6.89
CA GLY A 189 -24.88 -32.65 7.28
C GLY A 189 -23.74 -32.97 6.31
N GLY A 190 -23.32 -31.99 5.50
CA GLY A 190 -22.09 -32.06 4.70
C GLY A 190 -21.47 -30.67 4.54
N THR A 191 -20.23 -30.62 4.05
CA THR A 191 -19.53 -29.38 3.74
C THR A 191 -20.06 -28.73 2.46
N CYS A 192 -20.17 -27.40 2.46
CA CYS A 192 -20.56 -26.62 1.28
C CYS A 192 -19.34 -26.42 0.37
N PRO A 193 -19.47 -26.61 -0.96
CA PRO A 193 -18.40 -26.31 -1.89
C PRO A 193 -18.15 -24.80 -1.95
N SER A 194 -16.88 -24.39 -1.91
CA SER A 194 -16.44 -23.01 -2.06
C SER A 194 -15.92 -22.71 -3.46
N VAL A 195 -16.24 -21.52 -3.96
CA VAL A 195 -15.69 -20.95 -5.19
C VAL A 195 -15.40 -19.46 -4.91
N ALA A 196 -14.14 -19.05 -5.03
CA ALA A 196 -13.69 -17.66 -4.85
C ALA A 196 -14.25 -16.96 -3.57
N GLY A 197 -14.16 -17.62 -2.41
CA GLY A 197 -14.65 -17.07 -1.14
C GLY A 197 -16.19 -17.03 -1.00
N ARG A 198 -16.92 -17.78 -1.83
CA ARG A 198 -18.38 -17.94 -1.78
C ARG A 198 -18.72 -19.41 -1.59
N TRP A 199 -19.52 -19.76 -0.59
CA TRP A 199 -19.93 -21.15 -0.33
C TRP A 199 -21.35 -21.37 -0.84
N VAL A 200 -21.51 -22.23 -1.85
CA VAL A 200 -22.81 -22.51 -2.46
C VAL A 200 -23.64 -23.41 -1.53
N ILE A 201 -24.92 -23.09 -1.35
CA ILE A 201 -25.85 -23.88 -0.54
C ILE A 201 -26.58 -24.92 -1.41
N PRO A 202 -26.19 -26.22 -1.36
CA PRO A 202 -26.60 -27.22 -2.35
C PRO A 202 -28.02 -27.77 -2.16
N ARG A 203 -28.73 -27.36 -1.11
CA ARG A 203 -30.12 -27.74 -0.83
C ARG A 203 -30.78 -26.81 0.20
N PRO A 204 -32.11 -26.64 0.17
CA PRO A 204 -32.83 -25.89 1.18
C PRO A 204 -32.65 -26.49 2.58
N VAL A 205 -32.16 -25.67 3.51
CA VAL A 205 -32.00 -25.97 4.94
C VAL A 205 -32.48 -24.76 5.76
N PRO A 206 -32.84 -24.92 7.03
CA PRO A 206 -33.23 -23.78 7.86
C PRO A 206 -32.03 -22.91 8.29
N VAL A 207 -30.87 -23.52 8.56
CA VAL A 207 -29.66 -22.85 9.08
C VAL A 207 -28.40 -23.53 8.52
N ALA A 208 -27.36 -22.74 8.24
CA ALA A 208 -25.99 -23.20 7.96
C ALA A 208 -25.03 -22.82 9.10
N THR A 209 -23.96 -23.61 9.30
CA THR A 209 -22.92 -23.38 10.32
C THR A 209 -21.59 -23.05 9.65
N CYS A 210 -20.91 -22.01 10.09
CA CYS A 210 -19.69 -21.49 9.45
C CYS A 210 -18.52 -21.43 10.45
N TYR A 211 -17.33 -21.83 10.05
CA TYR A 211 -16.09 -21.85 10.84
C TYR A 211 -15.05 -20.91 10.25
N ASP A 212 -14.39 -20.09 11.07
CA ASP A 212 -13.30 -19.19 10.63
C ASP A 212 -11.89 -19.72 10.98
N VAL A 213 -10.86 -19.13 10.36
CA VAL A 213 -9.44 -19.49 10.57
C VAL A 213 -8.89 -19.23 11.98
N PHE A 214 -9.66 -18.54 12.83
CA PHE A 214 -9.33 -18.26 14.23
C PHE A 214 -10.09 -19.18 15.21
N GLY A 215 -10.92 -20.10 14.70
CA GLY A 215 -11.69 -21.07 15.48
C GLY A 215 -13.12 -20.66 15.86
N ASN A 216 -13.62 -19.51 15.38
CA ASN A 216 -14.97 -19.03 15.68
C ASN A 216 -16.05 -19.81 14.91
N VAL A 217 -17.28 -19.83 15.45
CA VAL A 217 -18.43 -20.54 14.87
C VAL A 217 -19.65 -19.63 14.75
N HIS A 218 -20.20 -19.50 13.53
CA HIS A 218 -21.36 -18.66 13.21
C HIS A 218 -22.55 -19.48 12.68
N ARG A 219 -23.78 -18.95 12.81
CA ARG A 219 -25.01 -19.57 12.31
C ARG A 219 -25.82 -18.60 11.46
N VAL A 220 -26.16 -19.00 10.24
CA VAL A 220 -26.85 -18.17 9.24
C VAL A 220 -28.20 -18.80 8.86
N PRO A 221 -29.35 -18.10 8.98
CA PRO A 221 -30.64 -18.58 8.47
C PRO A 221 -30.64 -18.69 6.94
N VAL A 222 -31.26 -19.73 6.39
CA VAL A 222 -31.26 -19.99 4.94
C VAL A 222 -32.67 -20.00 4.33
N ALA A 223 -33.57 -20.92 4.71
CA ALA A 223 -34.96 -20.92 4.22
C ALA A 223 -35.98 -21.53 5.20
N ASP A 224 -37.15 -20.89 5.34
CA ASP A 224 -38.35 -21.45 5.97
C ASP A 224 -39.44 -21.66 4.90
N PRO A 225 -39.96 -22.89 4.69
CA PRO A 225 -41.05 -23.17 3.74
C PRO A 225 -42.32 -22.33 3.90
N ARG A 226 -42.52 -21.64 5.03
CA ARG A 226 -43.71 -20.81 5.31
C ARG A 226 -43.62 -19.38 4.77
N ASN A 227 -42.43 -18.89 4.45
CA ASN A 227 -42.20 -17.51 4.02
C ASN A 227 -41.49 -17.46 2.67
N PRO A 228 -41.85 -16.53 1.76
CA PRO A 228 -41.06 -16.30 0.57
C PRO A 228 -39.78 -15.54 0.94
N LEU A 229 -38.71 -15.76 0.18
CA LEU A 229 -37.49 -14.98 0.29
C LEU A 229 -37.51 -13.93 -0.82
N ALA A 230 -37.45 -12.65 -0.46
CA ALA A 230 -37.36 -11.55 -1.43
C ALA A 230 -35.94 -10.99 -1.43
N PHE A 231 -35.45 -10.68 -2.61
CA PHE A 231 -34.14 -10.08 -2.84
C PHE A 231 -34.31 -8.78 -3.63
N THR A 232 -33.43 -7.82 -3.37
CA THR A 232 -33.35 -6.61 -4.20
C THR A 232 -32.84 -6.96 -5.60
N GLY A 233 -32.87 -5.98 -6.53
CA GLY A 233 -32.21 -6.09 -7.83
C GLY A 233 -30.70 -6.41 -7.78
N GLU A 234 -30.07 -6.34 -6.60
CA GLU A 234 -28.64 -6.62 -6.33
C GLU A 234 -28.41 -7.97 -5.60
N GLY A 235 -29.44 -8.82 -5.52
CA GLY A 235 -29.36 -10.15 -4.89
C GLY A 235 -29.15 -10.12 -3.37
N ALA A 236 -29.31 -8.96 -2.73
CA ALA A 236 -29.28 -8.83 -1.28
C ALA A 236 -30.63 -9.25 -0.68
N LEU A 237 -30.60 -10.07 0.37
CA LEU A 237 -31.82 -10.57 1.03
C LEU A 237 -32.56 -9.42 1.74
N ILE A 238 -33.82 -9.19 1.39
CA ILE A 238 -34.71 -8.27 2.11
C ILE A 238 -35.13 -8.96 3.42
N PRO A 239 -34.83 -8.41 4.61
CA PRO A 239 -35.15 -9.07 5.87
C PRO A 239 -36.66 -9.22 6.07
N PRO A 240 -37.16 -10.41 6.49
CA PRO A 240 -38.59 -10.63 6.72
C PRO A 240 -39.21 -9.54 7.62
N GLY A 241 -40.27 -8.89 7.13
CA GLY A 241 -41.02 -7.86 7.86
C GLY A 241 -40.80 -6.41 7.42
N HIS A 242 -39.86 -6.11 6.51
CA HIS A 242 -39.67 -4.75 5.96
C HIS A 242 -40.51 -4.55 4.69
N PRO A 243 -41.34 -3.50 4.54
CA PRO A 243 -42.25 -3.33 3.39
C PRO A 243 -41.51 -3.35 2.05
N LEU A 244 -42.19 -3.82 1.00
CA LEU A 244 -41.59 -3.98 -0.32
C LEU A 244 -41.60 -2.64 -1.08
N PRO A 245 -40.57 -2.37 -1.91
CA PRO A 245 -40.61 -1.22 -2.80
C PRO A 245 -41.74 -1.37 -3.82
N ALA A 246 -42.31 -0.25 -4.24
CA ALA A 246 -43.22 -0.17 -5.39
C ALA A 246 -42.41 -0.24 -6.68
N ASP A 247 -41.70 -1.34 -6.89
CA ASP A 247 -40.67 -1.49 -7.93
C ASP A 247 -40.45 -2.98 -8.26
N GLU A 248 -39.37 -3.29 -8.97
CA GLU A 248 -38.95 -4.65 -9.35
C GLU A 248 -38.20 -5.38 -8.20
N ILE A 249 -38.60 -6.61 -7.89
CA ILE A 249 -37.92 -7.47 -6.89
C ILE A 249 -37.74 -8.90 -7.38
N TRP A 250 -36.68 -9.57 -6.92
CA TRP A 250 -36.49 -11.01 -7.10
C TRP A 250 -37.18 -11.77 -5.99
N LEU A 251 -38.20 -12.56 -6.34
CA LEU A 251 -38.99 -13.35 -5.39
C LEU A 251 -38.67 -14.84 -5.55
N MET A 252 -38.25 -15.48 -4.45
CA MET A 252 -38.07 -16.93 -4.39
C MET A 252 -39.15 -17.55 -3.50
N HIS A 253 -39.97 -18.42 -4.09
CA HIS A 253 -41.19 -18.98 -3.48
C HIS A 253 -41.21 -20.51 -3.62
N LEU A 254 -41.96 -21.22 -2.77
CA LEU A 254 -42.10 -22.68 -2.85
C LEU A 254 -43.23 -23.04 -3.84
N GLY A 255 -42.87 -23.39 -5.07
CA GLY A 255 -43.77 -23.46 -6.23
C GLY A 255 -44.00 -22.09 -6.86
N GLU A 256 -44.60 -22.05 -8.05
CA GLU A 256 -44.98 -20.77 -8.69
C GLU A 256 -46.05 -20.05 -7.83
N PRO A 257 -45.88 -18.75 -7.49
CA PRO A 257 -46.85 -18.04 -6.68
C PRO A 257 -48.15 -17.74 -7.46
N PRO A 258 -49.33 -18.21 -7.02
CA PRO A 258 -50.60 -18.00 -7.71
C PRO A 258 -51.04 -16.52 -7.69
N VAL A 259 -52.06 -16.15 -8.49
CA VAL A 259 -52.53 -14.74 -8.58
C VAL A 259 -53.02 -14.22 -7.24
N GLU A 260 -53.64 -15.08 -6.43
CA GLU A 260 -54.11 -14.83 -5.06
C GLU A 260 -52.97 -14.58 -4.06
N ALA A 261 -51.70 -14.75 -4.47
CA ALA A 261 -50.54 -14.32 -3.71
C ALA A 261 -50.27 -12.80 -3.82
N PHE A 262 -50.97 -12.08 -4.71
CA PHE A 262 -50.79 -10.64 -4.96
C PHE A 262 -52.09 -9.87 -4.70
N ALA A 263 -52.01 -8.76 -3.95
CA ALA A 263 -53.11 -7.81 -3.74
C ALA A 263 -53.05 -6.70 -4.79
N GLY A 264 -53.35 -7.06 -6.04
CA GLY A 264 -53.24 -6.23 -7.23
C GLY A 264 -52.94 -7.09 -8.46
N PRO A 265 -52.79 -6.51 -9.65
CA PRO A 265 -52.47 -7.27 -10.85
C PRO A 265 -51.03 -7.82 -10.79
N ARG A 266 -50.89 -9.15 -10.80
CA ARG A 266 -49.59 -9.86 -10.84
C ARG A 266 -48.85 -9.54 -12.14
N HIS A 267 -47.67 -8.91 -12.03
CA HIS A 267 -46.77 -8.62 -13.15
C HIS A 267 -45.43 -9.34 -12.93
N ILE A 268 -45.22 -10.46 -13.61
CA ILE A 268 -43.91 -11.11 -13.70
C ILE A 268 -43.16 -10.45 -14.86
N LEU A 269 -41.91 -10.08 -14.62
CA LEU A 269 -41.02 -9.50 -15.62
C LEU A 269 -40.08 -10.56 -16.20
N GLU A 270 -39.55 -11.42 -15.32
CA GLU A 270 -38.62 -12.49 -15.67
C GLU A 270 -38.89 -13.71 -14.78
N GLU A 271 -38.72 -14.91 -15.33
CA GLU A 271 -38.68 -16.16 -14.59
C GLU A 271 -37.33 -16.83 -14.83
N SER A 272 -36.66 -17.25 -13.76
CA SER A 272 -35.31 -17.80 -13.79
C SER A 272 -35.27 -19.20 -13.16
N VAL A 273 -34.24 -19.97 -13.51
CA VAL A 273 -34.08 -21.33 -13.01
C VAL A 273 -33.75 -21.26 -11.51
N PRO A 274 -34.48 -21.98 -10.63
CA PRO A 274 -34.19 -21.98 -9.20
C PRO A 274 -32.80 -22.56 -8.90
N PRO A 275 -32.18 -22.22 -7.75
CA PRO A 275 -30.83 -22.67 -7.41
C PRO A 275 -30.66 -24.18 -7.55
N VAL A 276 -29.49 -24.62 -8.04
CA VAL A 276 -29.17 -26.05 -8.20
C VAL A 276 -29.36 -26.78 -6.86
N GLY A 277 -30.24 -27.79 -6.84
CA GLY A 277 -30.63 -28.51 -5.62
C GLY A 277 -31.91 -28.01 -4.94
N TRP A 278 -32.62 -27.02 -5.53
CA TRP A 278 -33.89 -26.47 -5.03
C TRP A 278 -35.09 -26.77 -5.96
N PRO A 279 -35.32 -28.02 -6.42
CA PRO A 279 -36.23 -28.35 -7.54
C PRO A 279 -37.74 -28.15 -7.28
N ARG A 280 -38.12 -27.66 -6.09
CA ARG A 280 -39.50 -27.32 -5.73
C ARG A 280 -39.71 -25.81 -5.56
N TRP A 281 -38.66 -25.01 -5.69
CA TRP A 281 -38.72 -23.56 -5.57
C TRP A 281 -38.88 -22.93 -6.96
N TRP A 282 -39.49 -21.76 -6.97
CA TRP A 282 -39.64 -20.87 -8.10
C TRP A 282 -38.83 -19.61 -7.82
N LEU A 283 -38.25 -19.02 -8.86
CA LEU A 283 -37.48 -17.78 -8.79
C LEU A 283 -37.90 -16.87 -9.96
N GLY A 284 -38.29 -15.64 -9.68
CA GLY A 284 -38.62 -14.69 -10.74
C GLY A 284 -38.60 -13.24 -10.28
N CYS A 285 -38.37 -12.34 -11.23
CA CYS A 285 -38.49 -10.91 -11.04
C CYS A 285 -39.94 -10.46 -11.23
N VAL A 286 -40.49 -9.71 -10.27
CA VAL A 286 -41.87 -9.22 -10.29
C VAL A 286 -41.93 -7.71 -10.06
N SER A 287 -42.80 -7.02 -10.79
CA SER A 287 -43.05 -5.58 -10.62
C SER A 287 -44.20 -5.34 -9.64
N LEU A 288 -43.98 -4.48 -8.66
CA LEU A 288 -44.97 -4.15 -7.63
C LEU A 288 -45.66 -2.79 -7.83
N ASN A 289 -45.35 -2.06 -8.93
CA ASN A 289 -45.86 -0.72 -9.26
C ASN A 289 -47.39 -0.53 -9.13
N ALA A 290 -48.18 -1.58 -9.40
CA ALA A 290 -49.65 -1.57 -9.27
C ALA A 290 -50.19 -2.55 -8.22
N VAL A 291 -49.29 -3.26 -7.52
CA VAL A 291 -49.61 -4.18 -6.43
C VAL A 291 -49.66 -3.41 -5.12
N THR A 292 -50.45 -3.86 -4.14
CA THR A 292 -50.53 -3.27 -2.79
C THR A 292 -50.01 -4.19 -1.68
N ALA A 293 -49.92 -5.51 -1.92
CA ALA A 293 -49.21 -6.47 -1.08
C ALA A 293 -48.93 -7.83 -1.77
N ILE A 294 -48.02 -8.66 -1.23
CA ILE A 294 -47.80 -10.07 -1.61
C ILE A 294 -47.80 -11.02 -0.39
N ARG A 295 -47.93 -12.34 -0.60
CA ARG A 295 -47.84 -13.38 0.46
C ARG A 295 -47.34 -14.74 -0.07
N SER A 296 -46.95 -15.64 0.83
CA SER A 296 -46.75 -17.07 0.48
C SER A 296 -48.10 -17.77 0.23
N ALA A 297 -48.15 -18.70 -0.72
CA ALA A 297 -49.33 -19.51 -1.05
C ALA A 297 -48.90 -20.88 -1.62
N VAL A 298 -48.81 -21.90 -0.77
CA VAL A 298 -48.26 -23.22 -1.13
C VAL A 298 -49.36 -24.28 -1.17
N ASP A 299 -49.49 -25.01 -2.28
CA ASP A 299 -50.34 -26.21 -2.34
C ASP A 299 -49.66 -27.40 -1.65
N ASN A 300 -50.36 -28.00 -0.69
CA ASN A 300 -49.90 -29.16 0.06
C ASN A 300 -50.65 -30.47 -0.31
N GLY A 301 -51.48 -30.45 -1.35
CA GLY A 301 -52.30 -31.59 -1.79
C GLY A 301 -53.62 -31.75 -1.04
N SER A 302 -53.87 -30.94 0.00
CA SER A 302 -55.17 -30.83 0.68
C SER A 302 -55.81 -29.44 0.52
N GLY A 303 -55.10 -28.50 -0.10
CA GLY A 303 -55.52 -27.11 -0.34
C GLY A 303 -54.33 -26.14 -0.32
N ILE A 304 -54.58 -24.90 -0.74
CA ILE A 304 -53.58 -23.82 -0.71
C ILE A 304 -53.44 -23.29 0.72
N GLN A 305 -52.24 -23.39 1.28
CA GLN A 305 -51.88 -22.80 2.56
C GLN A 305 -51.26 -21.42 2.35
N TYR A 306 -51.90 -20.39 2.90
CA TYR A 306 -51.46 -19.00 2.79
C TYR A 306 -50.58 -18.56 3.98
N GLY A 307 -49.52 -17.80 3.68
CA GLY A 307 -48.71 -17.05 4.64
C GLY A 307 -49.21 -15.61 4.87
N PRO A 308 -48.49 -14.80 5.66
CA PRO A 308 -48.82 -13.39 5.93
C PRO A 308 -48.57 -12.47 4.71
N TRP A 309 -49.20 -11.29 4.72
CA TRP A 309 -49.12 -10.24 3.67
C TRP A 309 -47.95 -9.24 3.86
N TRP A 310 -47.52 -8.60 2.76
CA TRP A 310 -46.29 -7.78 2.65
C TRP A 310 -46.45 -6.61 1.61
N SER A 311 -46.36 -5.30 1.95
CA SER A 311 -47.15 -4.13 1.38
C SER A 311 -46.52 -3.03 0.44
N VAL A 312 -47.35 -2.13 -0.19
CA VAL A 312 -47.08 -1.01 -1.21
C VAL A 312 -48.18 0.16 -1.30
N ALA A 313 -48.06 1.33 -2.05
CA ALA A 313 -49.03 2.51 -2.09
C ALA A 313 -48.97 3.63 -3.25
N GLY A 314 -49.99 4.55 -3.47
CA GLY A 314 -49.93 5.87 -4.26
C GLY A 314 -51.24 6.65 -4.76
N ALA A 315 -51.15 7.95 -5.25
CA ALA A 315 -52.04 8.78 -6.22
C ALA A 315 -52.72 10.20 -5.89
N GLU A 316 -53.23 10.97 -6.92
CA GLU A 316 -53.48 12.47 -7.10
C GLU A 316 -54.97 13.04 -7.20
N HIS A 317 -55.32 14.31 -6.80
CA HIS A 317 -56.71 14.84 -6.44
C HIS A 317 -56.91 16.42 -6.41
N ALA A 318 -57.97 16.95 -5.75
CA ALA A 318 -58.01 18.35 -5.28
C ALA A 318 -56.98 18.62 -4.17
N ASP A 319 -56.70 19.89 -3.86
CA ASP A 319 -55.32 20.26 -3.57
C ASP A 319 -55.09 21.08 -2.30
N LEU A 320 -53.92 20.85 -1.70
CA LEU A 320 -53.41 21.53 -0.52
C LEU A 320 -52.23 22.41 -0.94
N GLU A 321 -52.42 23.72 -0.84
CA GLU A 321 -51.34 24.68 -1.09
C GLU A 321 -50.49 24.87 0.16
N PHE A 322 -49.17 24.84 -0.01
CA PHE A 322 -48.21 25.01 1.07
C PHE A 322 -47.34 26.25 0.82
N ASP A 323 -47.00 26.98 1.89
CA ASP A 323 -45.86 27.92 1.91
C ASP A 323 -44.54 27.12 1.74
N ASP A 324 -43.41 27.79 1.48
CA ASP A 324 -42.11 27.11 1.42
C ASP A 324 -41.84 26.28 2.69
N PRO A 325 -41.37 25.02 2.56
CA PRO A 325 -41.07 24.18 3.71
C PRO A 325 -39.88 24.73 4.50
N ILE A 326 -39.77 24.34 5.77
CA ILE A 326 -38.62 24.73 6.59
C ILE A 326 -37.38 24.02 6.04
N ASN A 327 -36.52 24.75 5.34
CA ASN A 327 -35.35 24.19 4.68
C ASN A 327 -34.50 23.34 5.64
N GLY A 328 -34.33 22.09 5.25
CA GLY A 328 -33.61 21.05 5.98
C GLY A 328 -34.31 20.46 7.20
N ILE A 329 -35.63 20.64 7.35
CA ILE A 329 -36.45 19.93 8.36
C ILE A 329 -37.54 19.10 7.67
N LEU A 330 -37.54 17.82 7.98
CA LEU A 330 -38.47 16.78 7.55
C LEU A 330 -39.14 16.16 8.78
N ASN A 331 -40.23 15.41 8.60
CA ASN A 331 -40.79 14.56 9.65
C ASN A 331 -40.06 13.20 9.72
N ARG A 332 -40.42 12.34 10.67
CA ARG A 332 -39.84 10.99 10.83
C ARG A 332 -39.88 10.14 9.54
N ASP A 333 -40.90 10.34 8.71
CA ASP A 333 -41.16 9.60 7.48
C ASP A 333 -40.51 10.26 6.24
N GLY A 334 -39.79 11.37 6.43
CA GLY A 334 -39.08 12.08 5.37
C GLY A 334 -39.92 13.10 4.58
N ALA A 335 -41.18 13.36 4.97
CA ALA A 335 -42.00 14.38 4.35
C ALA A 335 -41.65 15.79 4.87
N ALA A 336 -41.96 16.81 4.08
CA ALA A 336 -41.67 18.20 4.40
C ALA A 336 -42.44 18.70 5.63
N VAL A 337 -41.82 19.61 6.38
CA VAL A 337 -42.41 20.25 7.57
C VAL A 337 -42.58 21.74 7.31
N TYR A 338 -43.77 22.24 7.63
CA TYR A 338 -44.16 23.61 7.33
C TYR A 338 -44.25 24.45 8.59
N ALA A 339 -43.77 25.70 8.53
CA ALA A 339 -43.86 26.67 9.63
C ALA A 339 -45.27 27.23 9.84
N ARG A 340 -46.20 26.90 8.94
CA ARG A 340 -47.62 27.30 8.91
C ARG A 340 -48.46 26.15 8.33
N PRO A 341 -49.75 26.03 8.68
CA PRO A 341 -50.64 25.07 8.04
C PRO A 341 -50.88 25.42 6.56
N PRO A 342 -51.22 24.42 5.71
CA PRO A 342 -51.57 24.64 4.31
C PRO A 342 -52.85 25.46 4.14
N ARG A 343 -53.18 25.79 2.90
CA ARG A 343 -54.49 26.30 2.48
C ARG A 343 -55.16 25.26 1.59
N LEU A 344 -56.35 24.81 1.95
CA LEU A 344 -57.08 23.83 1.15
C LEU A 344 -57.88 24.54 0.05
N ARG A 345 -57.66 24.20 -1.22
CA ARG A 345 -58.47 24.67 -2.35
C ARG A 345 -59.56 23.67 -2.70
N LEU A 346 -60.80 24.11 -2.64
CA LEU A 346 -61.97 23.27 -2.90
C LEU A 346 -62.54 23.50 -4.31
N PRO A 347 -62.54 22.48 -5.19
CA PRO A 347 -63.16 22.58 -6.51
C PRO A 347 -64.69 22.53 -6.42
N GLY A 348 -65.36 22.76 -7.55
CA GLY A 348 -66.82 22.93 -7.60
C GLY A 348 -67.23 24.38 -7.33
N GLY A 349 -68.53 24.66 -7.36
CA GLY A 349 -69.07 26.03 -7.19
C GLY A 349 -69.57 26.35 -5.77
N PRO A 350 -69.88 27.62 -5.45
CA PRO A 350 -70.31 28.05 -4.11
C PRO A 350 -71.67 27.51 -3.65
N GLY A 351 -72.41 26.80 -4.51
CA GLY A 351 -73.61 26.04 -4.14
C GLY A 351 -73.34 24.61 -3.67
N GLU A 352 -72.12 24.11 -3.83
CA GLU A 352 -71.67 22.80 -3.32
C GLU A 352 -71.15 22.96 -1.89
N SER A 353 -71.47 22.02 -1.00
CA SER A 353 -70.99 22.01 0.38
C SER A 353 -70.00 20.88 0.59
N TRP A 354 -68.76 21.26 0.91
CA TRP A 354 -67.67 20.36 1.25
C TRP A 354 -67.64 20.15 2.76
N THR A 355 -67.69 18.90 3.19
CA THR A 355 -67.42 18.50 4.58
C THR A 355 -65.93 18.30 4.74
N ILE A 356 -65.33 19.00 5.70
CA ILE A 356 -63.90 18.93 6.01
C ILE A 356 -63.75 18.31 7.40
N GLU A 357 -62.87 17.33 7.49
CA GLU A 357 -62.48 16.64 8.71
C GLU A 357 -60.96 16.72 8.85
N VAL A 358 -60.47 17.30 9.96
CA VAL A 358 -59.06 17.28 10.32
C VAL A 358 -58.88 16.48 11.60
N ARG A 359 -57.99 15.50 11.54
CA ARG A 359 -57.58 14.67 12.67
C ARG A 359 -56.06 14.81 12.85
N ASP A 360 -55.65 15.25 14.03
CA ASP A 360 -54.30 15.03 14.53
C ASP A 360 -54.09 13.51 14.71
N LEU A 361 -52.99 12.95 14.20
CA LEU A 361 -52.73 11.51 14.30
C LEU A 361 -52.45 11.05 15.73
N ASP A 362 -52.00 11.94 16.61
CA ASP A 362 -51.74 11.64 18.02
C ASP A 362 -52.98 11.86 18.92
N SER A 363 -54.10 12.37 18.38
CA SER A 363 -55.34 12.65 19.12
C SER A 363 -56.59 12.01 18.50
N PRO A 364 -57.44 11.31 19.28
CA PRO A 364 -58.55 10.54 18.72
C PRO A 364 -59.71 11.38 18.17
N THR A 365 -59.87 12.64 18.60
CA THR A 365 -61.03 13.50 18.32
C THR A 365 -60.84 14.32 17.03
N PRO A 366 -61.59 14.04 15.95
CA PRO A 366 -61.53 14.85 14.73
C PRO A 366 -62.31 16.15 14.88
N ILE A 367 -61.78 17.23 14.33
CA ILE A 367 -62.47 18.52 14.17
C ILE A 367 -63.15 18.51 12.80
N ARG A 368 -64.43 18.90 12.74
CA ARG A 368 -65.26 18.83 11.53
C ARG A 368 -66.07 20.09 11.31
N TRP A 369 -66.07 20.59 10.08
CA TRP A 369 -66.85 21.74 9.64
C TRP A 369 -67.23 21.62 8.16
N THR A 370 -67.95 22.61 7.64
CA THR A 370 -68.38 22.66 6.23
C THR A 370 -67.97 23.98 5.59
N ALA A 371 -67.48 23.92 4.34
CA ALA A 371 -67.14 25.09 3.54
C ALA A 371 -67.81 25.00 2.15
N PRO A 372 -68.11 26.14 1.49
CA PRO A 372 -68.60 26.14 0.12
C PRO A 372 -67.50 25.74 -0.89
N GLY A 373 -67.89 25.23 -2.05
CA GLY A 373 -66.99 25.10 -3.21
C GLY A 373 -66.48 26.46 -3.70
N ASP A 374 -65.38 26.47 -4.46
CA ASP A 374 -64.64 27.67 -4.89
C ASP A 374 -64.09 28.52 -3.71
N SER A 375 -63.86 27.88 -2.56
CA SER A 375 -63.26 28.52 -1.38
C SER A 375 -61.87 28.00 -1.05
N VAL A 376 -61.11 28.87 -0.39
CA VAL A 376 -59.80 28.60 0.19
C VAL A 376 -59.96 28.53 1.70
N VAL A 377 -59.73 27.36 2.29
CA VAL A 377 -59.93 27.13 3.73
C VAL A 377 -58.61 27.26 4.49
N THR A 378 -58.62 28.08 5.53
CA THR A 378 -57.55 28.23 6.54
C THR A 378 -57.91 27.45 7.81
N PHE A 379 -56.91 27.18 8.66
CA PHE A 379 -57.02 26.27 9.82
C PHE A 379 -56.94 27.01 11.16
N ASP A 380 -57.49 28.21 11.22
CA ASP A 380 -57.38 29.12 12.38
C ASP A 380 -58.18 28.64 13.62
N ASP A 381 -59.07 27.66 13.46
CA ASP A 381 -59.83 27.01 14.54
C ASP A 381 -59.05 25.88 15.25
N LEU A 382 -57.80 25.59 14.85
CA LEU A 382 -56.95 24.58 15.48
C LEU A 382 -56.29 25.11 16.78
N PRO A 383 -55.95 24.24 17.76
CA PRO A 383 -55.21 24.67 18.94
C PRO A 383 -53.81 25.17 18.60
N HIS A 384 -53.52 26.44 18.89
CA HIS A 384 -52.21 27.05 18.68
C HIS A 384 -51.27 26.85 19.90
N PRO A 385 -49.95 26.65 19.70
CA PRO A 385 -49.28 26.52 18.41
C PRO A 385 -49.61 25.17 17.74
N ILE A 386 -49.90 25.20 16.44
CA ILE A 386 -50.25 24.02 15.65
C ILE A 386 -48.98 23.17 15.47
N VAL A 387 -48.91 22.06 16.21
CA VAL A 387 -47.76 21.15 16.24
C VAL A 387 -48.27 19.71 16.20
N GLY A 388 -47.97 19.00 15.13
CA GLY A 388 -48.42 17.61 14.94
C GLY A 388 -48.39 17.19 13.48
N THR A 389 -48.79 15.95 13.22
CA THR A 389 -49.06 15.46 11.86
C THR A 389 -50.55 15.25 11.70
N PHE A 390 -51.15 16.01 10.79
CA PHE A 390 -52.58 16.10 10.62
C PHE A 390 -53.00 15.36 9.35
N ARG A 391 -53.99 14.46 9.49
CA ARG A 391 -54.72 13.90 8.36
C ARG A 391 -55.97 14.74 8.12
N LEU A 392 -55.99 15.41 6.98
CA LEU A 392 -57.16 16.10 6.46
C LEU A 392 -57.94 15.15 5.54
N ARG A 393 -59.27 15.25 5.58
CA ARG A 393 -60.21 14.67 4.62
C ARG A 393 -61.25 15.71 4.26
N ALA A 394 -61.29 16.14 3.00
CA ALA A 394 -62.36 16.98 2.45
C ALA A 394 -63.20 16.17 1.46
N GLN A 395 -64.52 16.25 1.54
CA GLN A 395 -65.43 15.52 0.65
C GLN A 395 -66.70 16.33 0.32
N ALA A 396 -67.11 16.30 -0.95
CA ALA A 396 -68.41 16.79 -1.41
C ALA A 396 -69.08 15.74 -2.30
N PRO A 397 -70.42 15.68 -2.35
CA PRO A 397 -71.14 14.79 -3.27
C PRO A 397 -70.74 15.05 -4.72
N GLY A 398 -70.38 13.99 -5.46
CA GLY A 398 -69.98 14.09 -6.88
C GLY A 398 -68.51 14.43 -7.12
N ASN A 399 -67.75 14.84 -6.10
CA ASN A 399 -66.32 15.14 -6.22
C ASN A 399 -65.45 14.02 -5.62
N ARG A 400 -64.21 13.86 -6.10
CA ARG A 400 -63.24 12.91 -5.54
C ARG A 400 -62.81 13.42 -4.14
N PRO A 401 -62.95 12.63 -3.07
CA PRO A 401 -62.55 13.07 -1.73
C PRO A 401 -61.04 13.26 -1.68
N VAL A 402 -60.61 14.24 -0.89
CA VAL A 402 -59.23 14.69 -0.82
C VAL A 402 -58.71 14.38 0.56
N GLU A 403 -57.86 13.38 0.64
CA GLU A 403 -57.16 13.02 1.85
C GLU A 403 -55.69 13.41 1.72
N GLY A 404 -55.24 14.29 2.60
CA GLY A 404 -53.86 14.76 2.65
C GLY A 404 -53.32 14.63 4.06
N THR A 405 -52.06 14.22 4.19
CA THR A 405 -51.36 14.21 5.48
C THR A 405 -50.24 15.24 5.42
N PHE A 406 -50.18 16.14 6.40
CA PHE A 406 -49.17 17.19 6.47
C PHE A 406 -48.67 17.39 7.89
N THR A 407 -47.40 17.77 8.04
CA THR A 407 -46.76 18.02 9.33
C THR A 407 -46.52 19.52 9.50
N VAL A 408 -47.05 20.11 10.58
CA VAL A 408 -46.88 21.52 10.92
C VAL A 408 -46.08 21.62 12.22
N ALA A 409 -45.16 22.57 12.25
CA ALA A 409 -44.51 23.04 13.48
C ALA A 409 -44.57 24.57 13.49
N GLU A 410 -45.69 25.11 13.99
CA GLU A 410 -46.01 26.54 13.82
C GLU A 410 -44.91 27.46 14.37
N GLY A 411 -44.40 28.36 13.51
CA GLY A 411 -43.37 29.34 13.86
C GLY A 411 -41.97 28.76 14.08
N LEU A 412 -41.73 27.46 13.81
CA LEU A 412 -40.40 26.86 13.90
C LEU A 412 -39.46 27.44 12.82
N THR A 413 -38.21 27.70 13.18
CA THR A 413 -37.16 28.18 12.28
C THR A 413 -35.89 27.34 12.39
N CYS A 414 -35.16 27.25 11.27
CA CYS A 414 -33.95 26.45 11.09
C CYS A 414 -32.83 27.35 10.55
N SER A 415 -31.68 27.37 11.22
CA SER A 415 -30.48 28.09 10.76
C SER A 415 -29.26 27.14 10.69
N PRO A 416 -28.92 26.65 9.48
CA PRO A 416 -27.75 25.81 9.25
C PRO A 416 -26.46 26.61 8.99
N ASP A 417 -25.35 26.09 9.49
CA ASP A 417 -23.99 26.59 9.29
C ASP A 417 -22.99 25.40 9.11
N PRO A 418 -22.38 25.22 7.92
CA PRO A 418 -22.66 25.93 6.67
C PRO A 418 -24.06 25.59 6.13
N ARG A 419 -24.60 26.44 5.25
CA ARG A 419 -25.92 26.22 4.63
C ARG A 419 -25.97 25.00 3.71
N ILE A 420 -24.83 24.71 3.07
CA ILE A 420 -24.68 23.64 2.08
C ILE A 420 -23.40 22.88 2.41
N ARG A 421 -23.44 21.56 2.30
CA ARG A 421 -22.33 20.69 2.70
C ARG A 421 -21.60 20.16 1.47
N LEU A 422 -20.34 20.56 1.33
CA LEU A 422 -19.47 20.09 0.26
C LEU A 422 -18.63 18.89 0.71
N LEU A 423 -17.95 18.27 -0.24
CA LEU A 423 -17.08 17.10 -0.02
C LEU A 423 -15.67 17.55 0.42
N ARG A 424 -15.10 16.82 1.37
CA ARG A 424 -13.74 17.06 1.87
C ARG A 424 -12.76 16.01 1.37
N GLU A 425 -11.50 16.44 1.23
CA GLU A 425 -10.35 15.60 0.87
C GLU A 425 -10.20 14.36 1.76
N ASN A 426 -10.38 14.53 3.07
CA ASN A 426 -10.31 13.45 4.06
C ASN A 426 -11.57 12.53 4.07
N GLY A 427 -12.39 12.58 3.01
CA GLY A 427 -13.61 11.80 2.86
C GLY A 427 -14.86 12.45 3.48
N GLY A 428 -16.00 12.13 2.88
CA GLY A 428 -17.32 12.56 3.32
C GLY A 428 -17.59 14.06 3.19
N LEU A 429 -18.71 14.48 3.78
CA LEU A 429 -19.15 15.87 3.77
C LEU A 429 -18.45 16.73 4.83
N MET A 430 -18.48 18.05 4.63
CA MET A 430 -18.16 19.04 5.67
C MET A 430 -19.05 18.84 6.91
N PRO A 431 -18.55 19.02 8.14
CA PRO A 431 -19.38 19.00 9.33
C PRO A 431 -20.33 20.20 9.30
N ALA A 432 -21.51 20.06 9.90
CA ALA A 432 -22.47 21.16 9.98
C ALA A 432 -23.11 21.26 11.35
N ARG A 433 -23.50 22.48 11.72
CA ARG A 433 -24.26 22.81 12.91
C ARG A 433 -25.58 23.41 12.48
N VAL A 434 -26.68 22.90 13.01
CA VAL A 434 -28.02 23.46 12.76
C VAL A 434 -28.60 23.92 14.07
N GLN A 435 -29.02 25.18 14.13
CA GLN A 435 -29.77 25.72 15.27
C GLN A 435 -31.26 25.75 14.93
N ILE A 436 -32.08 25.26 15.84
CA ILE A 436 -33.53 25.14 15.69
C ILE A 436 -34.17 25.97 16.79
N GLN A 437 -35.05 26.90 16.41
CA GLN A 437 -35.72 27.81 17.33
C GLN A 437 -37.23 27.75 17.11
N GLY A 438 -38.00 27.67 18.21
CA GLY A 438 -39.46 27.72 18.20
C GLY A 438 -40.01 28.95 18.91
N PRO A 439 -41.29 29.30 18.71
CA PRO A 439 -41.96 30.36 19.45
C PRO A 439 -42.12 29.98 20.93
N ARG A 440 -42.56 30.94 21.76
CA ARG A 440 -42.84 30.69 23.19
C ARG A 440 -43.85 29.54 23.33
N GLY A 441 -43.43 28.49 24.04
CA GLY A 441 -44.21 27.26 24.22
C GLY A 441 -43.71 26.07 23.40
N LEU A 442 -42.84 26.27 22.40
CA LEU A 442 -42.28 25.18 21.60
C LEU A 442 -40.80 24.91 21.95
N CYS A 443 -40.48 23.70 22.39
CA CYS A 443 -39.13 23.33 22.81
C CYS A 443 -38.53 22.20 21.96
N PRO A 444 -37.62 22.52 21.01
CA PRO A 444 -36.84 21.50 20.29
C PRO A 444 -35.76 20.88 21.18
N SER A 445 -35.62 19.55 21.08
CA SER A 445 -34.63 18.75 21.80
C SER A 445 -33.98 17.73 20.85
N PRO A 446 -32.69 17.88 20.50
CA PRO A 446 -31.82 19.04 20.80
C PRO A 446 -32.21 20.29 19.99
N SER A 447 -32.00 21.48 20.56
CA SER A 447 -32.14 22.76 19.86
C SER A 447 -30.92 23.14 19.01
N VAL A 448 -29.82 22.37 19.13
CA VAL A 448 -28.62 22.48 18.30
C VAL A 448 -28.20 21.08 17.87
N VAL A 449 -28.30 20.80 16.58
CA VAL A 449 -27.88 19.55 15.93
C VAL A 449 -26.47 19.72 15.37
N ARG A 450 -25.68 18.65 15.39
CA ARG A 450 -24.36 18.57 14.74
C ARG A 450 -24.31 17.35 13.83
N PHE A 451 -23.68 17.50 12.67
CA PHE A 451 -23.52 16.47 11.65
C PHE A 451 -22.04 16.10 11.46
N GLY A 452 -21.74 14.80 11.50
CA GLY A 452 -20.46 14.22 11.08
C GLY A 452 -20.34 14.09 9.55
N SER A 453 -19.18 13.60 9.06
CA SER A 453 -18.85 13.49 7.63
C SER A 453 -19.84 12.65 6.82
N GLU A 454 -20.28 11.53 7.35
CA GLU A 454 -21.15 10.56 6.66
C GLU A 454 -22.64 10.75 6.99
N GLU A 455 -22.93 11.54 8.01
CA GLU A 455 -24.28 11.76 8.51
C GLU A 455 -25.00 12.77 7.63
N ILE A 456 -25.88 12.35 6.72
CA ILE A 456 -26.76 13.27 5.98
C ILE A 456 -27.96 13.75 6.81
N ARG A 457 -28.38 12.97 7.81
CA ARG A 457 -29.63 13.14 8.57
C ARG A 457 -29.48 12.93 10.09
N ARG A 458 -30.27 13.65 10.90
CA ARG A 458 -30.31 13.56 12.37
C ARG A 458 -31.73 13.80 12.90
N ASP A 459 -32.21 12.99 13.84
CA ASP A 459 -33.56 13.16 14.41
C ASP A 459 -33.60 14.18 15.57
N VAL A 460 -34.72 14.89 15.73
CA VAL A 460 -34.98 15.96 16.71
C VAL A 460 -36.42 15.87 17.23
N ARG A 461 -36.64 15.97 18.54
CA ARG A 461 -37.99 15.95 19.14
C ARG A 461 -38.46 17.35 19.53
N LEU A 462 -39.60 17.79 19.01
CA LEU A 462 -40.34 18.95 19.51
C LEU A 462 -41.23 18.54 20.68
N ARG A 463 -41.40 19.44 21.66
CA ARG A 463 -42.42 19.33 22.72
C ARG A 463 -43.16 20.65 22.88
N VAL A 464 -44.47 20.57 23.15
CA VAL A 464 -45.31 21.73 23.49
C VAL A 464 -45.37 21.88 25.01
N THR A 465 -45.04 23.06 25.52
CA THR A 465 -44.95 23.34 26.96
C THR A 465 -46.35 23.35 27.58
N GLY A 466 -46.60 22.46 28.54
CA GLY A 466 -47.91 22.32 29.19
C GLY A 466 -48.87 21.34 28.51
N SER A 467 -48.41 20.66 27.44
CA SER A 467 -49.10 19.50 26.85
C SER A 467 -48.20 18.26 26.91
N GLU A 468 -48.78 17.07 26.76
CA GLU A 468 -48.02 15.84 26.48
C GLU A 468 -47.67 15.70 24.98
N THR A 469 -48.17 16.58 24.11
CA THR A 469 -47.88 16.60 22.67
C THR A 469 -46.38 16.73 22.38
N SER A 470 -45.83 15.77 21.62
CA SER A 470 -44.46 15.80 21.12
C SER A 470 -44.38 15.25 19.70
N LEU A 471 -43.56 15.87 18.85
CA LEU A 471 -43.43 15.54 17.43
C LEU A 471 -41.97 15.21 17.09
N ASP A 472 -41.73 14.04 16.50
CA ASP A 472 -40.41 13.61 16.03
C ASP A 472 -40.14 14.09 14.60
N LEU A 473 -39.10 14.90 14.46
CA LEU A 473 -38.60 15.49 13.22
C LEU A 473 -37.24 14.89 12.84
N ARG A 474 -36.83 15.12 11.60
CA ARG A 474 -35.52 14.80 11.04
C ARG A 474 -34.93 16.02 10.36
N VAL A 475 -33.69 16.34 10.66
CA VAL A 475 -32.93 17.40 10.01
C VAL A 475 -32.05 16.76 8.94
N GLU A 476 -32.10 17.27 7.72
CA GLU A 476 -31.31 16.81 6.58
C GLU A 476 -30.88 18.02 5.74
N LEU A 477 -29.57 18.20 5.51
CA LEU A 477 -29.06 19.41 4.87
C LEU A 477 -28.76 19.23 3.37
N PRO A 478 -28.92 20.29 2.54
CA PRO A 478 -28.45 20.29 1.17
C PRO A 478 -26.96 19.96 1.10
N HIS A 479 -26.61 18.98 0.27
CA HIS A 479 -25.24 18.47 0.18
C HIS A 479 -24.85 18.19 -1.28
N CYS A 480 -23.54 18.20 -1.53
CA CYS A 480 -22.97 17.70 -2.77
C CYS A 480 -23.03 16.17 -2.77
N ALA A 481 -23.46 15.59 -3.89
CA ALA A 481 -23.35 14.16 -4.15
C ALA A 481 -22.74 13.96 -5.55
N ILE A 482 -22.09 12.84 -5.77
CA ILE A 482 -21.31 12.57 -6.98
C ILE A 482 -21.53 11.15 -7.47
N ARG A 483 -21.25 10.93 -8.75
CA ARG A 483 -21.49 9.65 -9.42
C ARG A 483 -20.45 9.39 -10.49
N LYS A 484 -19.78 8.24 -10.38
CA LYS A 484 -18.88 7.71 -11.40
C LYS A 484 -19.68 7.26 -12.62
N LYS A 485 -19.27 7.70 -13.82
CA LYS A 485 -19.86 7.23 -15.08
C LYS A 485 -18.77 6.77 -16.04
N LEU A 486 -18.71 5.46 -16.25
CA LEU A 486 -17.79 4.82 -17.21
C LEU A 486 -18.43 4.80 -18.60
N ALA A 487 -17.76 4.17 -19.57
CA ALA A 487 -18.25 4.09 -20.94
C ALA A 487 -19.59 3.35 -21.05
N ASP A 488 -19.74 2.27 -20.28
CA ASP A 488 -20.87 1.33 -20.34
C ASP A 488 -21.64 1.22 -19.01
N GLU A 489 -21.13 1.81 -17.93
CA GLU A 489 -21.70 1.75 -16.57
C GLU A 489 -21.99 3.16 -16.01
N THR A 490 -23.04 3.30 -15.19
CA THR A 490 -23.33 4.52 -14.44
C THR A 490 -23.59 4.14 -12.98
N GLY A 491 -22.66 4.48 -12.08
CA GLY A 491 -22.69 4.06 -10.69
C GLY A 491 -23.76 4.74 -9.83
N ALA A 492 -23.71 4.49 -8.52
CA ALA A 492 -24.60 5.09 -7.54
C ALA A 492 -24.30 6.58 -7.29
N TRP A 493 -25.17 7.23 -6.53
CA TRP A 493 -24.90 8.56 -5.96
C TRP A 493 -24.22 8.40 -4.61
N GLU A 494 -23.03 8.97 -4.48
CA GLU A 494 -22.14 8.86 -3.32
C GLU A 494 -21.88 10.24 -2.70
N ILE A 495 -21.57 10.24 -1.40
CA ILE A 495 -21.15 11.42 -0.64
C ILE A 495 -19.65 11.36 -0.27
N THR A 496 -18.89 10.59 -1.05
CA THR A 496 -17.43 10.39 -0.92
C THR A 496 -16.84 10.41 -2.32
N ALA A 497 -15.67 11.00 -2.48
CA ALA A 497 -14.97 11.09 -3.76
C ALA A 497 -14.63 9.69 -4.33
N PRO A 498 -15.13 9.31 -5.53
CA PRO A 498 -14.83 8.03 -6.14
C PRO A 498 -13.44 8.06 -6.77
N THR A 499 -12.87 6.87 -6.90
CA THR A 499 -11.58 6.69 -7.58
C THR A 499 -11.77 6.14 -8.99
N PHE A 500 -11.07 6.74 -9.96
CA PHE A 500 -10.96 6.27 -11.34
C PHE A 500 -9.58 5.65 -11.54
N GLY A 501 -9.50 4.47 -12.17
CA GLY A 501 -8.23 3.92 -12.64
C GLY A 501 -7.79 4.58 -13.95
N PHE A 502 -6.50 4.47 -14.32
CA PHE A 502 -6.03 4.96 -15.61
C PHE A 502 -6.75 4.30 -16.80
N ASP A 503 -7.03 2.99 -16.70
CA ASP A 503 -7.75 2.23 -17.74
C ASP A 503 -9.24 2.64 -17.85
N ASP A 504 -9.85 3.17 -16.78
CA ASP A 504 -11.20 3.74 -16.81
C ASP A 504 -11.26 4.98 -17.71
N LEU A 505 -10.15 5.71 -17.89
CA LEU A 505 -10.17 6.96 -18.65
C LEU A 505 -10.47 6.70 -20.13
N GLY A 506 -11.31 7.54 -20.72
CA GLY A 506 -11.65 7.43 -22.13
C GLY A 506 -12.63 8.51 -22.58
N ALA A 507 -12.85 8.63 -23.88
CA ALA A 507 -13.63 9.71 -24.48
C ALA A 507 -15.10 9.80 -23.98
N ARG A 508 -15.64 8.71 -23.42
CA ARG A 508 -17.03 8.63 -22.90
C ARG A 508 -17.13 8.74 -21.37
N VAL A 509 -16.01 8.69 -20.65
CA VAL A 509 -15.98 8.61 -19.18
C VAL A 509 -16.15 9.99 -18.55
N CYS A 510 -17.03 10.04 -17.57
CA CYS A 510 -17.51 11.27 -16.97
C CYS A 510 -17.61 11.17 -15.44
N LEU A 511 -17.45 12.33 -14.79
CA LEU A 511 -17.87 12.55 -13.42
C LEU A 511 -19.20 13.34 -13.45
N ASP A 512 -20.23 12.77 -12.85
CA ASP A 512 -21.51 13.45 -12.60
C ASP A 512 -21.48 14.04 -11.18
N VAL A 513 -21.76 15.33 -11.05
CA VAL A 513 -21.81 16.05 -9.76
C VAL A 513 -23.19 16.67 -9.58
N ARG A 514 -23.89 16.28 -8.52
CA ARG A 514 -25.14 16.89 -8.06
C ARG A 514 -24.80 18.00 -7.08
N LEU A 515 -25.13 19.23 -7.47
CA LEU A 515 -25.02 20.43 -6.65
C LEU A 515 -26.42 20.96 -6.37
N PRO A 516 -26.76 21.35 -5.13
CA PRO A 516 -28.03 21.99 -4.84
C PRO A 516 -28.26 23.20 -5.76
N PRO A 517 -29.49 23.43 -6.28
CA PRO A 517 -29.76 24.48 -7.27
C PRO A 517 -29.27 25.87 -6.84
N GLU A 518 -29.35 26.17 -5.55
CA GLU A 518 -28.86 27.38 -4.89
C GLU A 518 -27.37 27.68 -5.18
N VAL A 519 -26.52 26.64 -5.24
CA VAL A 519 -25.09 26.77 -5.58
C VAL A 519 -24.91 27.19 -7.04
N LEU A 520 -25.66 26.55 -7.95
CA LEU A 520 -25.59 26.78 -9.39
C LEU A 520 -26.15 28.16 -9.78
N GLU A 521 -27.17 28.63 -9.06
CA GLU A 521 -27.72 29.97 -9.21
C GLU A 521 -26.75 31.04 -8.68
N ALA A 522 -26.11 30.81 -7.52
CA ALA A 522 -25.10 31.72 -6.97
C ALA A 522 -23.80 31.78 -7.79
N ALA A 523 -23.38 30.67 -8.42
CA ALA A 523 -22.21 30.63 -9.30
C ALA A 523 -22.46 31.26 -10.68
N GLY A 524 -23.71 31.40 -11.11
CA GLY A 524 -24.14 31.97 -12.40
C GLY A 524 -23.76 31.15 -13.65
N THR A 525 -22.80 30.24 -13.54
CA THR A 525 -22.27 29.37 -14.60
C THR A 525 -21.98 27.97 -14.03
N VAL A 526 -21.69 26.99 -14.88
CA VAL A 526 -21.25 25.68 -14.41
C VAL A 526 -19.81 25.81 -13.90
N PRO A 527 -19.50 25.39 -12.66
CA PRO A 527 -18.14 25.51 -12.13
C PRO A 527 -17.17 24.60 -12.88
N ASP A 528 -15.88 24.95 -12.89
CA ASP A 528 -14.83 24.07 -13.43
C ASP A 528 -14.37 23.05 -12.37
N VAL A 529 -13.88 21.91 -12.85
CA VAL A 529 -13.06 20.97 -12.06
C VAL A 529 -11.59 21.16 -12.43
N VAL A 530 -10.70 21.21 -11.44
CA VAL A 530 -9.24 21.28 -11.61
C VAL A 530 -8.64 19.95 -11.19
N ALA A 531 -7.80 19.36 -12.03
CA ALA A 531 -7.00 18.18 -11.73
C ALA A 531 -5.59 18.61 -11.33
N GLY A 532 -5.20 18.35 -10.08
CA GLY A 532 -3.88 18.71 -9.54
C GLY A 532 -3.46 17.75 -8.42
N VAL A 533 -2.27 17.92 -7.87
CA VAL A 533 -1.86 17.15 -6.68
C VAL A 533 -2.51 17.71 -5.42
N THR A 534 -2.57 19.04 -5.31
CA THR A 534 -3.24 19.81 -4.25
C THR A 534 -4.34 20.71 -4.84
N SER A 535 -5.16 21.33 -4.00
CA SER A 535 -6.24 22.22 -4.48
C SER A 535 -5.72 23.56 -5.01
N ASP A 536 -4.63 24.08 -4.44
CA ASP A 536 -3.94 25.32 -4.81
C ASP A 536 -3.04 25.20 -6.06
N ASP A 537 -3.00 24.03 -6.71
CA ASP A 537 -2.15 23.76 -7.87
C ASP A 537 -2.58 24.61 -9.09
N GLU A 538 -1.93 25.77 -9.29
CA GLU A 538 -2.19 26.65 -10.45
C GLU A 538 -1.76 26.03 -11.79
N ALA A 539 -0.87 25.02 -11.77
CA ALA A 539 -0.49 24.26 -12.95
C ALA A 539 -1.47 23.12 -13.27
N GLY A 540 -2.45 22.86 -12.40
CA GLY A 540 -3.46 21.83 -12.56
C GLY A 540 -4.35 22.01 -13.80
N GLN A 541 -4.69 20.90 -14.46
CA GLN A 541 -5.48 20.91 -15.68
C GLN A 541 -6.96 21.18 -15.40
N ARG A 542 -7.54 22.17 -16.09
CA ARG A 542 -8.96 22.55 -15.95
C ARG A 542 -9.87 21.73 -16.87
N ILE A 543 -11.01 21.30 -16.36
CA ILE A 543 -12.06 20.53 -17.04
C ILE A 543 -13.38 21.30 -16.95
N ALA A 544 -13.91 21.73 -18.10
CA ALA A 544 -15.18 22.44 -18.17
C ALA A 544 -16.40 21.51 -17.95
N GLY A 545 -17.31 21.92 -17.07
CA GLY A 545 -18.55 21.21 -16.77
C GLY A 545 -19.70 21.51 -17.72
N HIS A 546 -20.64 20.58 -17.85
CA HIS A 546 -21.87 20.71 -18.64
C HIS A 546 -23.10 20.43 -17.77
N ARG A 547 -24.06 21.36 -17.69
CA ARG A 547 -25.29 21.18 -16.90
C ARG A 547 -26.29 20.23 -17.59
N ILE A 548 -26.86 19.30 -16.84
CA ILE A 548 -27.83 18.31 -17.31
C ILE A 548 -29.01 18.30 -16.33
N GLY A 549 -29.98 19.19 -16.53
CA GLY A 549 -31.12 19.36 -15.63
C GLY A 549 -30.90 20.44 -14.57
N ARG A 550 -31.62 20.35 -13.44
CA ARG A 550 -31.68 21.42 -12.43
C ARG A 550 -30.46 21.43 -11.49
N ASP A 551 -29.98 20.25 -11.09
CA ASP A 551 -29.01 20.02 -10.02
C ASP A 551 -27.73 19.29 -10.49
N LEU A 552 -27.77 18.60 -11.63
CA LEU A 552 -26.67 17.77 -12.14
C LEU A 552 -25.75 18.52 -13.13
N CYS A 553 -24.43 18.39 -12.92
CA CYS A 553 -23.36 18.81 -13.81
C CYS A 553 -22.47 17.62 -14.21
N ARG A 554 -21.92 17.62 -15.42
CA ARG A 554 -21.12 16.53 -15.99
C ARG A 554 -19.76 17.03 -16.51
N TYR A 555 -18.70 16.36 -16.10
CA TYR A 555 -17.30 16.63 -16.50
C TYR A 555 -16.75 15.44 -17.28
N ARG A 556 -16.05 15.67 -18.40
CA ARG A 556 -15.46 14.58 -19.20
C ARG A 556 -14.00 14.36 -18.81
N LEU A 557 -13.67 13.16 -18.33
CA LEU A 557 -12.34 12.87 -17.78
C LEU A 557 -11.32 12.38 -18.81
N GLY A 558 -11.75 12.02 -20.02
CA GLY A 558 -10.85 11.58 -21.10
C GLY A 558 -9.77 12.60 -21.51
N ALA A 559 -9.91 13.88 -21.15
CA ALA A 559 -8.89 14.91 -21.37
C ALA A 559 -7.69 14.81 -20.41
N LEU A 560 -7.77 13.98 -19.35
CA LEU A 560 -6.72 13.82 -18.34
C LEU A 560 -5.69 12.73 -18.69
N ILE A 561 -5.87 11.98 -19.78
CA ILE A 561 -5.06 10.78 -20.08
C ILE A 561 -3.56 11.10 -20.11
N ASP A 562 -3.16 12.14 -20.85
CA ASP A 562 -1.75 12.50 -21.00
C ASP A 562 -1.17 13.05 -19.69
N THR A 563 -1.95 13.85 -18.96
CA THR A 563 -1.56 14.49 -17.70
C THR A 563 -1.39 13.47 -16.56
N VAL A 564 -2.31 12.49 -16.44
CA VAL A 564 -2.22 11.39 -15.47
C VAL A 564 -1.09 10.41 -15.86
N ARG A 565 -0.83 10.21 -17.16
CA ARG A 565 0.33 9.43 -17.63
C ARG A 565 1.66 10.07 -17.20
N LEU A 566 1.77 11.39 -17.24
CA LEU A 566 2.96 12.13 -16.82
C LEU A 566 3.06 12.24 -15.28
N ILE A 567 2.08 12.90 -14.65
CA ILE A 567 2.11 13.30 -13.24
C ILE A 567 1.84 12.12 -12.31
N GLY A 568 1.05 11.12 -12.74
CA GLY A 568 0.64 9.98 -11.92
C GLY A 568 -0.74 10.19 -11.31
N THR A 569 -0.94 9.81 -10.05
CA THR A 569 -2.22 9.99 -9.35
C THR A 569 -2.53 11.47 -9.13
N MET A 570 -3.75 11.90 -9.46
CA MET A 570 -4.21 13.28 -9.35
C MET A 570 -5.56 13.39 -8.64
N THR A 571 -5.78 14.49 -7.95
CA THR A 571 -7.00 14.81 -7.20
C THR A 571 -7.86 15.81 -8.01
N LEU A 572 -9.17 15.58 -8.06
CA LEU A 572 -10.12 16.43 -8.78
C LEU A 572 -10.86 17.36 -7.82
N TRP A 573 -10.71 18.67 -8.02
CA TRP A 573 -11.21 19.74 -7.17
C TRP A 573 -12.25 20.59 -7.91
N LEU A 574 -13.46 20.68 -7.38
CA LEU A 574 -14.49 21.58 -7.88
C LEU A 574 -14.30 22.97 -7.27
N ARG A 575 -14.05 23.98 -8.11
CA ARG A 575 -13.85 25.37 -7.66
C ARG A 575 -15.16 26.14 -7.65
N LEU A 576 -15.62 26.55 -6.48
CA LEU A 576 -16.79 27.39 -6.26
C LEU A 576 -16.37 28.77 -5.71
N PRO A 577 -17.20 29.83 -5.85
CA PRO A 577 -16.89 31.13 -5.28
C PRO A 577 -16.71 31.07 -3.75
N GLY A 578 -15.46 31.15 -3.29
CA GLY A 578 -15.09 31.11 -1.86
C GLY A 578 -15.14 29.71 -1.21
N MET A 579 -15.25 28.63 -1.98
CA MET A 579 -15.25 27.24 -1.47
C MET A 579 -14.61 26.28 -2.48
N GLU A 580 -13.96 25.23 -2.01
CA GLU A 580 -13.48 24.13 -2.84
C GLU A 580 -14.03 22.79 -2.33
N ALA A 581 -14.20 21.82 -3.23
CA ALA A 581 -14.67 20.48 -2.88
C ALA A 581 -13.88 19.40 -3.61
N HIS A 582 -13.45 18.37 -2.88
CA HIS A 582 -12.83 17.17 -3.48
C HIS A 582 -13.93 16.30 -4.10
N VAL A 583 -13.91 16.12 -5.42
CA VAL A 583 -15.00 15.46 -6.16
C VAL A 583 -14.64 14.12 -6.81
N ALA A 584 -13.35 13.77 -6.89
CA ALA A 584 -12.86 12.46 -7.31
C ALA A 584 -11.32 12.38 -7.17
N THR A 585 -10.77 11.17 -7.30
CA THR A 585 -9.34 10.95 -7.49
C THR A 585 -9.12 10.08 -8.73
N VAL A 586 -8.09 10.37 -9.53
CA VAL A 586 -7.70 9.58 -10.69
C VAL A 586 -6.35 8.94 -10.40
N GLN A 587 -6.30 7.62 -10.30
CA GLN A 587 -5.07 6.87 -10.07
C GLN A 587 -4.21 6.81 -11.34
N GLY A 588 -2.89 6.87 -11.14
CA GLY A 588 -1.90 6.70 -12.20
C GLY A 588 -1.86 5.28 -12.77
N ILE A 589 -0.92 5.06 -13.68
CA ILE A 589 -0.72 3.78 -14.37
C ILE A 589 -0.26 2.69 -13.37
N THR A 590 -1.00 1.58 -13.32
CA THR A 590 -0.52 0.33 -12.71
C THR A 590 0.26 -0.47 -13.76
N LEU A 591 1.59 -0.54 -13.62
CA LEU A 591 2.43 -1.30 -14.56
C LEU A 591 2.26 -2.82 -14.42
N ALA A 592 2.16 -3.31 -13.18
CA ALA A 592 1.86 -4.69 -12.82
C ALA A 592 1.39 -4.76 -11.36
N THR A 593 0.64 -5.80 -10.99
CA THR A 593 0.29 -6.11 -9.59
C THR A 593 1.03 -7.32 -9.05
N ALA A 594 1.43 -8.26 -9.92
CA ALA A 594 2.22 -9.42 -9.56
C ALA A 594 3.04 -9.92 -10.76
N VAL A 595 4.10 -10.68 -10.47
CA VAL A 595 4.88 -11.42 -11.46
C VAL A 595 5.09 -12.84 -10.96
N ARG A 596 4.86 -13.85 -11.81
CA ARG A 596 5.01 -15.28 -11.49
C ARG A 596 5.75 -16.03 -12.59
N VAL A 597 6.39 -17.13 -12.23
CA VAL A 597 7.06 -18.05 -13.17
C VAL A 597 6.20 -19.30 -13.30
N ASP A 598 5.93 -19.73 -14.54
CA ASP A 598 5.19 -20.96 -14.85
C ASP A 598 5.78 -21.61 -16.11
N GLY A 599 6.08 -22.90 -16.08
CA GLY A 599 6.52 -23.67 -17.25
C GLY A 599 7.84 -23.26 -17.93
N GLY A 600 8.60 -22.31 -17.37
CA GLY A 600 9.75 -21.67 -18.05
C GLY A 600 9.43 -20.30 -18.65
N ASP A 601 8.25 -19.76 -18.39
CA ASP A 601 7.80 -18.44 -18.79
C ASP A 601 7.53 -17.56 -17.57
N LEU A 602 7.73 -16.26 -17.77
CA LEU A 602 7.39 -15.21 -16.83
C LEU A 602 6.06 -14.58 -17.21
N HIS A 603 5.12 -14.57 -16.27
CA HIS A 603 3.81 -13.94 -16.41
C HIS A 603 3.75 -12.65 -15.60
N VAL A 604 3.31 -11.57 -16.24
CA VAL A 604 3.12 -10.25 -15.61
C VAL A 604 1.62 -10.01 -15.50
N ASP A 605 1.09 -10.07 -14.28
CA ASP A 605 -0.33 -9.92 -13.99
C ASP A 605 -0.66 -8.46 -13.58
N GLY A 606 -1.88 -7.99 -13.89
CA GLY A 606 -2.36 -6.66 -13.45
C GLY A 606 -1.80 -5.45 -14.20
N GLN A 607 -1.24 -5.64 -15.39
CA GLN A 607 -0.77 -4.59 -16.31
C GLN A 607 -1.94 -3.79 -16.92
N SER A 608 -1.79 -2.46 -16.97
CA SER A 608 -2.64 -1.58 -17.81
C SER A 608 -2.53 -1.95 -19.29
N ARG A 609 -3.68 -2.16 -19.96
CA ARG A 609 -3.74 -2.62 -21.36
C ARG A 609 -3.30 -1.58 -22.41
N ARG A 610 -2.79 -0.42 -21.99
CA ARG A 610 -2.46 0.74 -22.86
C ARG A 610 -1.01 1.22 -22.70
N VAL A 611 -0.14 0.35 -22.19
CA VAL A 611 1.26 0.65 -21.90
C VAL A 611 2.10 -0.56 -22.28
N ARG A 612 3.12 -0.31 -23.10
CA ARG A 612 4.19 -1.29 -23.38
C ARG A 612 5.13 -1.34 -22.18
N LEU A 613 5.49 -2.54 -21.75
CA LEU A 613 6.36 -2.73 -20.59
C LEU A 613 7.77 -3.08 -21.02
N ARG A 614 8.77 -2.62 -20.26
CA ARG A 614 10.12 -3.14 -20.28
C ARG A 614 10.32 -4.00 -19.05
N VAL A 615 10.69 -5.26 -19.24
CA VAL A 615 10.88 -6.27 -18.19
C VAL A 615 12.34 -6.67 -18.14
N THR A 616 12.98 -6.52 -16.99
CA THR A 616 14.38 -6.91 -16.76
C THR A 616 14.47 -7.96 -15.65
N VAL A 617 14.95 -9.15 -15.99
CA VAL A 617 15.08 -10.32 -15.13
C VAL A 617 16.53 -10.48 -14.68
N ARG A 618 16.74 -10.64 -13.38
CA ARG A 618 18.05 -10.87 -12.73
C ARG A 618 17.97 -12.06 -11.78
N SER A 619 19.08 -12.77 -11.58
CA SER A 619 19.14 -13.88 -10.61
C SER A 619 19.90 -13.45 -9.35
N PRO A 620 19.25 -13.41 -8.17
CA PRO A 620 19.94 -13.14 -6.90
C PRO A 620 20.98 -14.20 -6.52
N LEU A 621 20.87 -15.43 -7.05
CA LEU A 621 21.82 -16.51 -6.80
C LEU A 621 22.98 -16.57 -7.81
N ALA A 622 22.91 -15.76 -8.88
CA ALA A 622 23.95 -15.70 -9.91
C ALA A 622 24.07 -14.29 -10.52
N PRO A 623 24.45 -13.26 -9.72
CA PRO A 623 24.54 -11.87 -10.18
C PRO A 623 25.65 -11.59 -11.22
N TRP A 624 26.48 -12.59 -11.53
CA TRP A 624 27.45 -12.57 -12.64
C TRP A 624 26.84 -12.89 -14.01
N ILE A 625 25.60 -13.36 -14.06
CA ILE A 625 24.88 -13.61 -15.31
C ILE A 625 24.23 -12.30 -15.76
N ALA A 626 24.52 -11.89 -16.99
CA ALA A 626 24.05 -10.65 -17.58
C ALA A 626 22.50 -10.59 -17.59
N PRO A 627 21.87 -9.53 -17.05
CA PRO A 627 20.42 -9.41 -16.98
C PRO A 627 19.72 -9.65 -18.31
N MET A 628 18.65 -10.43 -18.30
CA MET A 628 17.77 -10.59 -19.45
C MET A 628 16.78 -9.43 -19.50
N SER A 629 16.77 -8.65 -20.58
CA SER A 629 15.81 -7.56 -20.79
C SER A 629 14.97 -7.83 -22.04
N ALA A 630 13.66 -7.63 -21.92
CA ALA A 630 12.71 -7.76 -23.03
C ALA A 630 11.60 -6.71 -22.91
N GLU A 631 10.95 -6.41 -24.03
CA GLU A 631 9.78 -5.53 -24.07
C GLU A 631 8.52 -6.37 -24.35
N LEU A 632 7.41 -5.99 -23.71
CA LEU A 632 6.09 -6.60 -23.87
C LEU A 632 5.15 -5.56 -24.48
N ASP A 633 4.53 -5.92 -25.60
CA ASP A 633 3.53 -5.08 -26.27
C ASP A 633 2.25 -4.92 -25.44
N GLU A 634 1.38 -3.99 -25.85
CA GLU A 634 0.11 -3.71 -25.18
C GLU A 634 -0.77 -4.98 -25.08
N GLY A 635 -1.03 -5.43 -23.85
CA GLY A 635 -1.81 -6.64 -23.58
C GLY A 635 -1.03 -7.96 -23.71
N GLN A 636 0.29 -7.93 -23.93
CA GLN A 636 1.12 -9.13 -23.83
C GLN A 636 1.55 -9.37 -22.37
N HIS A 637 1.11 -10.49 -21.79
CA HIS A 637 1.30 -10.79 -20.37
C HIS A 637 2.32 -11.93 -20.10
N ARG A 638 3.09 -12.33 -21.12
CA ARG A 638 4.01 -13.50 -21.05
C ARG A 638 5.32 -13.21 -21.77
N LEU A 639 6.43 -13.56 -21.11
CA LEU A 639 7.81 -13.53 -21.60
C LEU A 639 8.42 -14.93 -21.42
N ALA A 640 8.96 -15.55 -22.47
CA ALA A 640 9.72 -16.79 -22.33
C ALA A 640 11.06 -16.51 -21.62
N LEU A 641 11.47 -17.35 -20.67
CA LEU A 641 12.76 -17.21 -19.99
C LEU A 641 13.82 -18.07 -20.67
N GLU A 642 14.99 -17.50 -20.91
CA GLU A 642 16.14 -18.24 -21.44
C GLU A 642 16.91 -18.96 -20.30
N PRO A 643 17.57 -20.09 -20.55
CA PRO A 643 18.48 -20.69 -19.57
C PRO A 643 19.61 -19.70 -19.21
N PRO A 644 19.93 -19.50 -17.92
CA PRO A 644 19.49 -20.28 -16.75
C PRO A 644 18.32 -19.67 -15.96
N TYR A 645 17.66 -18.61 -16.46
CA TYR A 645 16.47 -18.04 -15.80
C TYR A 645 15.27 -18.99 -15.83
N SER A 646 15.20 -19.87 -16.83
CA SER A 646 14.20 -20.95 -16.94
C SER A 646 14.29 -22.03 -15.85
N ASP A 647 15.38 -22.08 -15.08
CA ASP A 647 15.68 -23.21 -14.18
C ASP A 647 14.75 -23.30 -12.95
N GLY A 648 13.87 -22.31 -12.74
CA GLY A 648 12.93 -22.24 -11.62
C GLY A 648 13.53 -21.73 -10.31
N GLY A 649 14.80 -21.29 -10.31
CA GLY A 649 15.42 -20.59 -9.18
C GLY A 649 14.77 -19.23 -8.89
N PRO A 650 15.12 -18.56 -7.78
CA PRO A 650 14.57 -17.25 -7.46
C PRO A 650 15.07 -16.21 -8.47
N LEU A 651 14.18 -15.30 -8.84
CA LEU A 651 14.38 -14.22 -9.81
C LEU A 651 13.95 -12.88 -9.19
N SER A 652 14.65 -11.83 -9.55
CA SER A 652 14.31 -10.43 -9.28
C SER A 652 13.96 -9.76 -10.61
N VAL A 653 12.72 -9.29 -10.72
CA VAL A 653 12.14 -8.78 -11.98
C VAL A 653 11.80 -7.31 -11.80
N THR A 654 12.47 -6.44 -12.54
CA THR A 654 12.09 -5.04 -12.68
C THR A 654 11.09 -4.90 -13.83
N VAL A 655 9.94 -4.28 -13.58
CA VAL A 655 8.93 -3.93 -14.57
C VAL A 655 8.82 -2.40 -14.62
N SER A 656 9.08 -1.84 -15.80
CA SER A 656 9.00 -0.40 -16.08
C SER A 656 8.18 -0.13 -17.34
N SER A 657 7.84 1.13 -17.59
CA SER A 657 7.26 1.53 -18.88
C SER A 657 8.34 1.53 -19.96
N ALA A 658 8.04 1.03 -21.15
CA ALA A 658 8.89 1.16 -22.33
C ALA A 658 8.68 2.52 -23.06
N GLU A 659 7.79 3.38 -22.55
CA GLU A 659 7.50 4.68 -23.16
C GLU A 659 8.57 5.75 -22.82
N PRO A 660 8.91 6.65 -23.77
CA PRO A 660 9.89 7.71 -23.54
C PRO A 660 9.51 8.65 -22.39
N GLY A 661 10.50 9.08 -21.60
CA GLY A 661 10.31 10.02 -20.49
C GLY A 661 9.72 9.42 -19.20
N TRP A 662 9.66 8.09 -19.08
CA TRP A 662 9.25 7.43 -17.84
C TRP A 662 10.26 7.67 -16.70
N ASP A 663 9.75 8.07 -15.53
CA ASP A 663 10.54 8.19 -14.30
C ASP A 663 10.86 6.80 -13.73
N ARG A 664 12.13 6.39 -13.82
CA ARG A 664 12.62 5.09 -13.31
C ARG A 664 12.45 4.91 -11.80
N ARG A 665 12.17 5.97 -11.02
CA ARG A 665 11.78 5.85 -9.60
C ARG A 665 10.43 5.15 -9.42
N ARG A 666 9.63 5.03 -10.49
CA ARG A 666 8.33 4.34 -10.52
C ARG A 666 8.44 2.89 -11.02
N ASP A 667 9.65 2.37 -11.22
CA ASP A 667 9.88 0.99 -11.63
C ASP A 667 9.51 0.02 -10.50
N LEU A 668 8.76 -1.04 -10.83
CA LEU A 668 8.30 -2.03 -9.86
C LEU A 668 9.24 -3.22 -9.81
N VAL A 669 9.66 -3.65 -8.61
CA VAL A 669 10.54 -4.82 -8.43
C VAL A 669 9.77 -5.96 -7.76
N PHE A 670 9.63 -7.06 -8.49
CA PHE A 670 8.98 -8.29 -8.03
C PHE A 670 10.00 -9.41 -7.79
N ARG A 671 9.70 -10.31 -6.84
CA ARG A 671 10.47 -11.54 -6.63
C ARG A 671 9.59 -12.75 -6.92
N CYS A 672 10.11 -13.69 -7.68
CA CYS A 672 9.40 -14.90 -8.12
C CYS A 672 10.35 -16.09 -8.28
N GLY A 673 9.82 -17.28 -8.61
CA GLY A 673 10.59 -18.53 -8.64
C GLY A 673 10.70 -19.23 -7.28
N GLU A 674 11.26 -20.44 -7.25
CA GLU A 674 11.35 -21.27 -6.03
C GLU A 674 12.51 -20.81 -5.11
N PRO A 675 12.25 -20.37 -3.86
CA PRO A 675 13.31 -19.95 -2.95
C PRO A 675 14.32 -21.08 -2.66
N GLY A 676 15.61 -20.78 -2.81
CA GLY A 676 16.69 -21.72 -2.54
C GLY A 676 17.00 -22.74 -3.65
N ARG A 677 16.22 -22.77 -4.74
CA ARG A 677 16.55 -23.57 -5.93
C ARG A 677 17.69 -22.92 -6.71
N ILE A 678 18.76 -23.67 -6.91
CA ILE A 678 20.03 -23.17 -7.46
C ILE A 678 20.03 -23.35 -8.98
N PRO A 679 20.39 -22.32 -9.77
CA PRO A 679 20.49 -22.43 -11.22
C PRO A 679 21.59 -23.41 -11.65
N HIS A 680 21.47 -23.96 -12.86
CA HIS A 680 22.46 -24.85 -13.46
C HIS A 680 23.68 -24.05 -13.95
N LEU A 681 24.76 -24.10 -13.15
CA LEU A 681 25.98 -23.33 -13.36
C LEU A 681 27.15 -24.24 -13.79
N GLY A 682 28.00 -23.74 -14.69
CA GLY A 682 29.07 -24.52 -15.33
C GLY A 682 30.30 -24.72 -14.45
N SER A 683 30.74 -23.68 -13.74
CA SER A 683 31.96 -23.70 -12.91
C SER A 683 31.70 -24.25 -11.49
N PRO A 684 32.67 -24.97 -10.90
CA PRO A 684 32.63 -25.30 -9.46
C PRO A 684 32.58 -24.06 -8.56
N ALA A 685 33.26 -22.96 -8.94
CA ALA A 685 33.28 -21.72 -8.15
C ALA A 685 31.89 -21.05 -8.16
N GLU A 686 31.26 -20.94 -9.34
CA GLU A 686 29.89 -20.43 -9.49
C GLU A 686 28.89 -21.25 -8.67
N ARG A 687 28.92 -22.59 -8.77
CA ARG A 687 28.04 -23.46 -7.98
C ARG A 687 28.25 -23.29 -6.48
N THR A 688 29.49 -23.06 -6.03
CA THR A 688 29.79 -22.84 -4.61
C THR A 688 29.29 -21.46 -4.15
N MET A 689 29.46 -20.43 -4.98
CA MET A 689 28.96 -19.08 -4.71
C MET A 689 27.42 -19.03 -4.67
N ALA A 690 26.74 -19.63 -5.65
CA ALA A 690 25.28 -19.69 -5.69
C ALA A 690 24.69 -20.48 -4.50
N ARG A 691 25.40 -21.51 -4.03
CA ARG A 691 25.06 -22.21 -2.79
C ARG A 691 25.19 -21.34 -1.54
N TYR A 692 26.19 -20.44 -1.49
CA TYR A 692 26.32 -19.47 -0.40
C TYR A 692 25.19 -18.43 -0.43
N LEU A 693 24.91 -17.84 -1.59
CA LEU A 693 23.81 -16.88 -1.78
C LEU A 693 22.43 -17.49 -1.42
N ALA A 694 22.27 -18.80 -1.63
CA ALA A 694 21.08 -19.55 -1.23
C ALA A 694 21.00 -19.92 0.27
N GLY A 695 22.02 -19.59 1.08
CA GLY A 695 22.13 -19.99 2.51
C GLY A 695 22.58 -21.44 2.73
N VAL A 696 22.76 -22.25 1.68
CA VAL A 696 23.01 -23.69 1.82
C VAL A 696 24.49 -24.05 1.99
N ALA A 697 25.42 -23.10 1.88
CA ALA A 697 26.86 -23.25 2.05
C ALA A 697 27.52 -22.01 2.68
N PRO A 698 28.72 -22.13 3.28
CA PRO A 698 29.50 -20.97 3.75
C PRO A 698 30.11 -20.17 2.58
N LEU A 699 30.53 -18.94 2.88
CA LEU A 699 31.20 -18.04 1.93
C LEU A 699 32.44 -18.73 1.29
N PRO A 700 32.61 -18.69 -0.05
CA PRO A 700 33.73 -19.38 -0.71
C PRO A 700 35.09 -18.82 -0.31
N GLU A 701 35.99 -19.71 0.12
CA GLU A 701 37.37 -19.33 0.50
C GLU A 701 38.39 -19.44 -0.64
N VAL A 702 38.04 -20.14 -1.72
CA VAL A 702 38.96 -20.49 -2.82
C VAL A 702 39.37 -19.28 -3.68
N PRO A 703 40.63 -19.21 -4.16
CA PRO A 703 41.09 -18.10 -5.02
C PRO A 703 40.23 -17.90 -6.26
N ASP A 704 39.76 -18.99 -6.88
CA ASP A 704 38.92 -18.97 -8.09
C ASP A 704 37.55 -18.29 -7.89
N ALA A 705 37.15 -18.01 -6.65
CA ALA A 705 35.92 -17.29 -6.33
C ALA A 705 36.12 -15.78 -6.14
N LEU A 706 37.36 -15.25 -6.17
CA LEU A 706 37.63 -13.83 -5.92
C LEU A 706 36.96 -12.90 -6.96
N SER A 707 36.93 -13.27 -8.24
CA SER A 707 36.20 -12.50 -9.27
C SER A 707 34.68 -12.51 -9.03
N LEU A 708 34.12 -13.64 -8.60
CA LEU A 708 32.70 -13.74 -8.22
C LEU A 708 32.40 -12.90 -6.98
N LEU A 709 33.31 -12.82 -6.00
CA LEU A 709 33.16 -11.97 -4.81
C LEU A 709 33.11 -10.48 -5.16
N TRP A 710 33.90 -10.02 -6.14
CA TRP A 710 33.77 -8.66 -6.68
C TRP A 710 32.38 -8.43 -7.28
N ILE A 711 31.92 -9.32 -8.16
CA ILE A 711 30.62 -9.16 -8.83
C ILE A 711 29.46 -9.18 -7.85
N VAL A 712 29.48 -10.09 -6.86
CA VAL A 712 28.48 -10.13 -5.79
C VAL A 712 28.55 -8.83 -4.98
N ALA A 713 29.73 -8.39 -4.53
CA ALA A 713 29.89 -7.18 -3.74
C ALA A 713 29.44 -5.89 -4.47
N ALA A 714 29.49 -5.86 -5.80
CA ALA A 714 28.99 -4.76 -6.63
C ALA A 714 27.48 -4.82 -6.88
N ARG A 715 26.97 -6.00 -7.27
CA ARG A 715 25.62 -6.12 -7.87
C ARG A 715 24.53 -6.64 -6.93
N ILE A 716 24.86 -7.36 -5.86
CA ILE A 716 23.85 -8.07 -5.05
C ILE A 716 22.87 -7.12 -4.34
N GLY A 717 23.30 -5.91 -3.98
CA GLY A 717 22.45 -4.89 -3.37
C GLY A 717 21.25 -4.48 -4.23
N ALA A 718 21.41 -4.46 -5.56
CA ALA A 718 20.36 -4.11 -6.52
C ALA A 718 19.48 -5.30 -6.94
N VAL A 719 19.83 -6.53 -6.55
CA VAL A 719 19.20 -7.77 -7.04
C VAL A 719 18.50 -8.56 -5.94
N ALA A 720 19.12 -8.63 -4.75
CA ALA A 720 18.58 -9.34 -3.59
C ALA A 720 17.53 -8.51 -2.83
N GLU A 721 17.15 -8.96 -1.63
CA GLU A 721 16.25 -8.21 -0.76
C GLU A 721 17.00 -7.03 -0.10
N PRO A 722 16.40 -5.83 0.04
CA PRO A 722 16.95 -4.75 0.85
C PRO A 722 17.38 -5.23 2.23
N GLY A 723 18.51 -4.73 2.73
CA GLY A 723 19.18 -5.27 3.92
C GLY A 723 19.99 -6.55 3.64
N LEU A 724 19.35 -7.62 3.14
CA LEU A 724 20.06 -8.88 2.83
C LEU A 724 21.14 -8.69 1.75
N GLY A 725 20.85 -7.91 0.71
CA GLY A 725 21.83 -7.53 -0.32
C GLY A 725 22.99 -6.71 0.25
N ALA A 726 22.71 -5.71 1.10
CA ALA A 726 23.75 -4.89 1.72
C ALA A 726 24.68 -5.72 2.62
N LEU A 727 24.12 -6.60 3.45
CA LEU A 727 24.86 -7.57 4.26
C LEU A 727 25.74 -8.48 3.39
N THR A 728 25.16 -9.10 2.36
CA THR A 728 25.88 -10.02 1.46
C THR A 728 27.03 -9.31 0.73
N ALA A 729 26.81 -8.06 0.33
CA ALA A 729 27.84 -7.23 -0.28
C ALA A 729 28.98 -6.92 0.70
N GLN A 730 28.66 -6.63 1.98
CA GLN A 730 29.65 -6.41 3.03
C GLN A 730 30.45 -7.67 3.36
N GLU A 731 29.81 -8.84 3.43
CA GLU A 731 30.50 -10.12 3.66
C GLU A 731 31.49 -10.44 2.52
N CYS A 732 31.04 -10.29 1.26
CA CYS A 732 31.88 -10.52 0.09
C CYS A 732 33.05 -9.53 0.01
N ALA A 733 32.78 -8.23 0.22
CA ALA A 733 33.82 -7.20 0.24
C ALA A 733 34.82 -7.41 1.39
N SER A 734 34.35 -7.82 2.57
CA SER A 734 35.24 -8.12 3.71
C SER A 734 36.21 -9.26 3.39
N ARG A 735 35.76 -10.28 2.61
CA ARG A 735 36.64 -11.37 2.16
C ARG A 735 37.69 -10.91 1.15
N LEU A 736 37.37 -9.98 0.24
CA LEU A 736 38.37 -9.37 -0.65
C LEU A 736 39.49 -8.67 0.16
N GLY A 737 39.12 -7.97 1.24
CA GLY A 737 40.06 -7.33 2.16
C GLY A 737 41.04 -8.29 2.88
N VAL A 738 40.75 -9.60 2.95
CA VAL A 738 41.64 -10.61 3.58
C VAL A 738 42.85 -10.93 2.69
N THR A 739 42.73 -10.83 1.36
CA THR A 739 43.82 -11.14 0.42
C THR A 739 44.01 -10.04 -0.63
N PRO A 740 44.54 -8.87 -0.24
CA PRO A 740 44.49 -7.65 -1.07
C PRO A 740 45.13 -7.77 -2.45
N GLU A 741 46.37 -8.25 -2.54
CA GLU A 741 47.07 -8.42 -3.84
C GLU A 741 46.30 -9.37 -4.76
N ALA A 742 45.96 -10.57 -4.29
CA ALA A 742 45.22 -11.55 -5.08
C ALA A 742 43.81 -11.05 -5.48
N SER A 743 43.16 -10.28 -4.61
CA SER A 743 41.83 -9.72 -4.87
C SER A 743 41.86 -8.61 -5.91
N LEU A 744 42.83 -7.69 -5.85
CA LEU A 744 42.98 -6.65 -6.88
C LEU A 744 43.34 -7.25 -8.25
N LEU A 745 44.15 -8.30 -8.30
CA LEU A 745 44.41 -9.02 -9.56
C LEU A 745 43.18 -9.77 -10.08
N ALA A 746 42.36 -10.34 -9.20
CA ALA A 746 41.12 -11.02 -9.60
C ALA A 746 40.04 -10.07 -10.16
N ALA A 747 40.16 -8.75 -9.96
CA ALA A 747 39.24 -7.76 -10.50
C ALA A 747 39.21 -7.73 -12.04
N GLU A 748 40.33 -8.04 -12.71
CA GLU A 748 40.40 -8.20 -14.19
C GLU A 748 39.34 -9.17 -14.70
N ASN A 749 39.19 -10.31 -14.00
CA ASN A 749 38.29 -11.39 -14.38
C ASN A 749 36.85 -11.19 -13.87
N ALA A 750 36.55 -10.06 -13.22
CA ALA A 750 35.21 -9.75 -12.73
C ALA A 750 34.31 -9.12 -13.82
N GLY A 751 34.89 -8.54 -14.89
CA GLY A 751 34.12 -7.91 -15.97
C GLY A 751 33.23 -6.75 -15.51
N LEU A 752 33.61 -6.10 -14.42
CA LEU A 752 32.94 -4.92 -13.86
C LEU A 752 33.44 -3.65 -14.53
N THR A 753 32.58 -2.65 -14.69
CA THR A 753 33.03 -1.33 -15.14
C THR A 753 33.88 -0.65 -14.06
N SER A 754 34.65 0.37 -14.46
CA SER A 754 35.44 1.18 -13.53
C SER A 754 34.57 1.79 -12.40
N THR A 755 33.31 2.14 -12.65
CA THR A 755 32.38 2.65 -11.63
C THR A 755 31.83 1.54 -10.73
N GLU A 756 31.52 0.36 -11.26
CA GLU A 756 31.10 -0.82 -10.46
C GLU A 756 32.21 -1.31 -9.51
N LEU A 757 33.48 -1.02 -9.80
CA LEU A 757 34.62 -1.39 -8.94
C LEU A 757 34.80 -0.49 -7.71
N ILE A 758 34.34 0.76 -7.72
CA ILE A 758 34.63 1.74 -6.65
C ILE A 758 33.99 1.35 -5.32
N GLU A 759 32.68 1.06 -5.32
CA GLU A 759 31.94 0.75 -4.09
C GLU A 759 32.49 -0.50 -3.37
N PRO A 760 32.74 -1.65 -4.03
CA PRO A 760 33.39 -2.80 -3.38
C PRO A 760 34.84 -2.52 -2.94
N LEU A 761 35.60 -1.72 -3.69
CA LEU A 761 37.00 -1.36 -3.38
C LEU A 761 37.10 -0.48 -2.12
N ILE A 762 36.12 0.40 -1.89
CA ILE A 762 35.97 1.15 -0.64
C ILE A 762 35.47 0.22 0.48
N ARG A 763 34.37 -0.51 0.24
CA ARG A 763 33.70 -1.38 1.23
C ARG A 763 34.62 -2.45 1.82
N SER A 764 35.51 -3.01 1.00
CA SER A 764 36.54 -3.99 1.38
C SER A 764 37.70 -3.39 2.19
N GLY A 765 37.87 -2.07 2.16
CA GLY A 765 39.04 -1.37 2.72
C GLY A 765 40.29 -1.44 1.83
N LEU A 766 40.18 -1.95 0.60
CA LEU A 766 41.31 -2.02 -0.34
C LEU A 766 41.79 -0.62 -0.75
N ALA A 767 40.88 0.37 -0.81
CA ALA A 767 41.22 1.79 -0.99
C ALA A 767 42.26 2.32 0.01
N ALA A 768 42.27 1.80 1.24
CA ALA A 768 43.17 2.18 2.32
C ALA A 768 44.33 1.19 2.54
N HIS A 769 44.48 0.17 1.69
CA HIS A 769 45.48 -0.86 1.88
C HIS A 769 46.90 -0.37 1.58
N ARG A 770 47.84 -0.75 2.45
CA ARG A 770 49.27 -0.41 2.34
C ARG A 770 50.03 -1.43 1.52
N PHE A 771 50.24 -1.15 0.25
CA PHE A 771 51.24 -1.83 -0.58
C PHE A 771 52.65 -1.32 -0.21
N ARG A 772 53.60 -2.23 0.02
CA ARG A 772 54.98 -1.87 0.40
C ARG A 772 55.97 -1.88 -0.77
N ARG A 773 55.61 -2.55 -1.86
CA ARG A 773 56.39 -2.74 -3.07
C ARG A 773 55.44 -3.18 -4.18
N VAL A 774 55.87 -3.05 -5.43
CA VAL A 774 55.19 -3.64 -6.58
C VAL A 774 55.57 -5.12 -6.68
N VAL A 775 54.59 -5.98 -6.91
CA VAL A 775 54.80 -7.42 -7.14
C VAL A 775 54.37 -7.73 -8.56
N SER A 776 55.29 -8.22 -9.38
CA SER A 776 55.08 -8.50 -10.81
C SER A 776 54.61 -7.27 -11.62
N PRO A 777 55.47 -6.25 -11.84
CA PRO A 777 55.08 -5.00 -12.50
C PRO A 777 54.42 -5.21 -13.86
N ASP A 778 54.90 -6.18 -14.64
CA ASP A 778 54.39 -6.52 -15.97
C ASP A 778 52.94 -7.04 -15.97
N LEU A 779 52.48 -7.62 -14.86
CA LEU A 779 51.11 -8.09 -14.71
C LEU A 779 50.18 -6.93 -14.30
N ILE A 780 50.62 -6.06 -13.39
CA ILE A 780 49.92 -4.82 -13.03
C ILE A 780 49.84 -3.88 -14.25
N ARG A 781 50.86 -3.86 -15.11
CA ARG A 781 50.88 -3.08 -16.36
C ARG A 781 49.75 -3.47 -17.32
N ARG A 782 49.30 -4.73 -17.34
CA ARG A 782 48.12 -5.17 -18.12
C ARG A 782 46.81 -4.82 -17.43
N LEU A 783 46.78 -4.82 -16.09
CA LEU A 783 45.60 -4.46 -15.30
C LEU A 783 45.15 -3.01 -15.55
N TRP A 784 46.06 -2.12 -15.98
CA TRP A 784 45.74 -0.76 -16.42
C TRP A 784 44.78 -0.70 -17.63
N ASP A 785 44.75 -1.73 -18.48
CA ASP A 785 43.88 -1.78 -19.67
C ASP A 785 42.42 -2.17 -19.32
N SER A 786 42.18 -2.78 -18.15
CA SER A 786 40.91 -3.44 -17.81
C SER A 786 40.31 -3.06 -16.44
N ALA A 787 41.15 -2.77 -15.45
CA ALA A 787 40.74 -2.44 -14.08
C ALA A 787 41.71 -1.39 -13.49
N PRO A 788 41.63 -0.13 -13.96
CA PRO A 788 42.70 0.84 -13.76
C PRO A 788 42.76 1.40 -12.32
N PHE A 789 41.67 1.35 -11.54
CA PHE A 789 41.71 1.69 -10.11
C PHE A 789 42.52 0.65 -9.30
N PRO A 790 42.25 -0.68 -9.39
CA PRO A 790 43.18 -1.70 -8.88
C PRO A 790 44.63 -1.52 -9.33
N ALA A 791 44.86 -1.23 -10.60
CA ALA A 791 46.21 -1.03 -11.13
C ALA A 791 46.93 0.19 -10.52
N LEU A 792 46.22 1.32 -10.34
CA LEU A 792 46.73 2.50 -9.63
C LEU A 792 47.13 2.16 -8.18
N LEU A 793 46.25 1.51 -7.42
CA LEU A 793 46.54 1.15 -6.02
C LEU A 793 47.75 0.23 -5.88
N MET A 794 47.93 -0.72 -6.82
CA MET A 794 49.09 -1.60 -6.84
C MET A 794 50.36 -0.91 -7.34
N THR A 795 50.25 0.14 -8.17
CA THR A 795 51.36 0.96 -8.66
C THR A 795 51.79 2.03 -7.63
N SER A 796 50.93 2.33 -6.64
CA SER A 796 51.15 3.28 -5.54
C SER A 796 52.59 3.41 -5.03
N PRO A 797 53.33 2.31 -4.72
CA PRO A 797 54.68 2.41 -4.16
C PRO A 797 55.72 3.06 -5.10
N LEU A 798 55.45 3.14 -6.39
CA LEU A 798 56.35 3.72 -7.40
C LEU A 798 55.95 5.14 -7.82
N LEU A 799 54.76 5.63 -7.47
CA LEU A 799 54.31 6.97 -7.87
C LEU A 799 55.22 8.13 -7.42
N PRO A 800 55.88 8.08 -6.24
CA PRO A 800 56.84 9.12 -5.85
C PRO A 800 58.00 9.36 -6.85
N PHE A 801 58.46 8.33 -7.58
CA PHE A 801 59.47 8.46 -8.64
C PHE A 801 58.98 9.28 -9.87
N LEU A 802 57.68 9.54 -9.98
CA LEU A 802 57.12 10.43 -11.00
C LEU A 802 56.88 11.87 -10.51
N ALA A 803 57.05 12.14 -9.21
CA ALA A 803 56.81 13.46 -8.62
C ALA A 803 57.93 14.49 -8.88
N GLY A 804 59.13 14.04 -9.30
CA GLY A 804 60.26 14.92 -9.60
C GLY A 804 61.02 15.43 -8.37
N SER A 805 60.96 14.71 -7.25
CA SER A 805 61.78 14.98 -6.07
C SER A 805 63.22 14.47 -6.24
N GLU A 806 64.20 15.12 -5.63
CA GLU A 806 65.61 14.69 -5.65
C GLU A 806 65.83 13.35 -4.92
N ASP A 807 64.96 13.01 -3.96
CA ASP A 807 65.04 11.77 -3.17
C ASP A 807 64.51 10.51 -3.87
N TRP A 808 64.00 10.63 -5.11
CA TRP A 808 63.32 9.55 -5.83
C TRP A 808 63.76 9.45 -7.31
N ASP A 809 64.96 8.92 -7.56
CA ASP A 809 65.53 8.82 -8.91
C ASP A 809 65.03 7.59 -9.70
N LEU A 810 64.49 7.85 -10.90
CA LEU A 810 64.07 6.84 -11.88
C LEU A 810 65.21 5.89 -12.33
N THR A 811 66.49 6.22 -12.08
CA THR A 811 67.60 5.29 -12.35
C THR A 811 67.70 4.12 -11.36
N GLU A 812 67.08 4.21 -10.18
CA GLU A 812 67.05 3.14 -9.17
C GLU A 812 66.10 1.99 -9.53
N LEU A 813 65.15 2.25 -10.43
CA LEU A 813 64.11 1.30 -10.86
C LEU A 813 64.59 0.33 -11.94
N ASP A 814 64.05 -0.90 -11.89
CA ASP A 814 64.32 -1.89 -12.92
C ASP A 814 63.56 -1.63 -14.24
N ASP A 815 63.84 -2.45 -15.26
CA ASP A 815 63.22 -2.30 -16.58
C ASP A 815 61.70 -2.57 -16.60
N ASP A 816 61.19 -3.42 -15.71
CA ASP A 816 59.76 -3.74 -15.59
C ASP A 816 59.02 -2.64 -14.82
N GLU A 817 59.61 -2.12 -13.74
CA GLU A 817 59.10 -1.00 -12.95
C GLU A 817 59.04 0.29 -13.79
N ARG A 818 60.09 0.57 -14.59
CA ARG A 818 60.08 1.71 -15.54
C ARG A 818 59.03 1.55 -16.64
N ARG A 819 58.78 0.33 -17.13
CA ARG A 819 57.67 0.05 -18.06
C ARG A 819 56.30 0.26 -17.41
N LEU A 820 56.13 -0.11 -16.14
CA LEU A 820 54.90 0.15 -15.40
C LEU A 820 54.65 1.66 -15.21
N LEU A 821 55.67 2.43 -14.81
CA LEU A 821 55.55 3.89 -14.69
C LEU A 821 55.31 4.60 -16.03
N ALA A 822 55.85 4.06 -17.13
CA ALA A 822 55.51 4.55 -18.47
C ALA A 822 54.01 4.33 -18.81
N ALA A 823 53.42 3.22 -18.35
CA ALA A 823 51.98 2.96 -18.53
C ALA A 823 51.12 3.96 -17.74
N VAL A 824 51.51 4.35 -16.53
CA VAL A 824 50.83 5.44 -15.78
C VAL A 824 50.80 6.73 -16.62
N ARG A 825 51.93 7.09 -17.25
CA ARG A 825 51.99 8.30 -18.11
C ARG A 825 51.18 8.21 -19.41
N SER A 826 50.83 7.02 -19.89
CA SER A 826 49.95 6.84 -21.07
C SER A 826 48.46 6.67 -20.70
N CYS A 827 48.18 6.18 -19.51
CA CYS A 827 46.84 5.84 -19.02
C CYS A 827 46.24 6.90 -18.08
N CYS A 828 46.94 8.00 -17.79
CA CYS A 828 46.45 9.13 -17.00
C CYS A 828 46.46 10.42 -17.82
N ASP A 829 45.43 11.27 -17.66
CA ASP A 829 45.48 12.62 -18.25
C ASP A 829 46.70 13.42 -17.75
N SER A 830 47.22 14.29 -18.61
CA SER A 830 48.26 15.28 -18.29
C SER A 830 48.01 16.06 -16.99
N SER A 831 46.74 16.33 -16.69
CA SER A 831 46.23 17.00 -15.49
C SER A 831 46.48 16.21 -14.21
N ALA A 832 46.38 14.88 -14.27
CA ALA A 832 46.65 13.99 -13.15
C ALA A 832 48.17 13.86 -12.88
N ILE A 833 48.98 13.80 -13.94
CA ILE A 833 50.44 13.85 -13.82
C ILE A 833 50.91 15.20 -13.26
N ALA A 834 50.29 16.31 -13.66
CA ALA A 834 50.61 17.65 -13.13
C ALA A 834 50.20 17.85 -11.66
N LEU A 835 49.26 17.06 -11.14
CA LEU A 835 48.99 17.00 -9.68
C LEU A 835 50.10 16.27 -8.92
N LEU A 836 50.73 15.27 -9.54
CA LEU A 836 51.81 14.49 -8.95
C LEU A 836 53.15 15.25 -8.93
N THR A 837 53.39 16.15 -9.88
CA THR A 837 54.57 17.05 -9.88
C THR A 837 54.34 18.37 -9.12
N GLY A 838 53.09 18.69 -8.76
CA GLY A 838 52.73 19.92 -8.06
C GLY A 838 52.45 21.13 -8.96
N ASP A 839 52.51 20.97 -10.29
CA ASP A 839 52.34 22.04 -11.28
C ASP A 839 50.89 22.51 -11.50
N ALA A 840 49.89 21.81 -10.94
CA ALA A 840 48.46 22.06 -11.18
C ALA A 840 47.70 22.69 -9.97
N PRO A 841 47.79 24.02 -9.75
CA PRO A 841 47.14 24.67 -8.61
C PRO A 841 45.60 24.74 -8.68
N GLY A 842 44.93 24.40 -9.79
CA GLY A 842 43.47 24.63 -9.95
C GLY A 842 42.63 23.63 -10.76
N THR A 843 43.09 22.41 -11.02
CA THR A 843 42.30 21.38 -11.75
C THR A 843 41.04 20.95 -10.98
N ARG A 844 39.91 20.82 -11.69
CA ARG A 844 38.61 20.35 -11.16
C ARG A 844 38.56 18.81 -11.13
N HIS A 845 37.75 18.23 -10.23
CA HIS A 845 37.62 16.77 -10.08
C HIS A 845 37.15 16.04 -11.36
N ALA A 846 36.33 16.69 -12.19
CA ALA A 846 35.71 16.08 -13.37
C ALA A 846 36.68 15.71 -14.51
N ASP A 847 37.91 16.26 -14.53
CA ASP A 847 38.84 16.17 -15.66
C ASP A 847 39.96 15.13 -15.47
N LEU A 848 39.96 14.36 -14.37
CA LEU A 848 41.06 13.47 -13.95
C LEU A 848 40.92 12.01 -14.44
N LEU A 849 40.31 11.82 -15.60
CA LEU A 849 40.08 10.49 -16.16
C LEU A 849 41.37 9.76 -16.51
N LEU A 850 41.29 8.43 -16.37
CA LEU A 850 42.29 7.50 -16.87
C LEU A 850 42.01 7.29 -18.37
N THR A 851 42.97 7.62 -19.22
CA THR A 851 42.87 7.65 -20.69
C THR A 851 42.83 6.24 -21.29
N GLY A 852 41.70 5.56 -21.11
CA GLY A 852 41.47 4.19 -21.58
C GLY A 852 40.14 3.63 -21.08
N GLY A 853 39.02 4.10 -21.62
CA GLY A 853 37.70 3.76 -21.09
C GLY A 853 36.51 4.11 -21.99
N VAL A 854 36.50 3.58 -23.22
CA VAL A 854 35.31 3.44 -24.09
C VAL A 854 34.48 4.72 -24.33
N GLN A 855 34.81 5.45 -25.41
CA GLN A 855 33.73 5.99 -26.25
C GLN A 855 33.03 4.80 -26.90
N GLY A 856 31.91 4.38 -26.33
CA GLY A 856 30.96 3.54 -27.05
C GLY A 856 30.17 4.42 -27.99
N GLU A 857 30.06 4.03 -29.27
CA GLU A 857 28.87 4.44 -30.02
C GLU A 857 27.63 3.97 -29.23
N PRO A 858 26.51 4.73 -29.23
CA PRO A 858 25.33 4.40 -28.44
C PRO A 858 24.63 3.16 -29.01
N VAL A 859 25.07 1.97 -28.57
CA VAL A 859 24.41 0.70 -28.85
C VAL A 859 23.15 0.59 -27.98
N GLY A 860 22.07 1.21 -28.46
CA GLY A 860 20.71 1.07 -27.93
C GLY A 860 20.43 1.88 -26.66
N GLU A 861 19.28 2.56 -26.64
CA GLU A 861 18.78 3.39 -25.54
C GLU A 861 18.44 2.55 -24.28
N GLY A 862 19.49 2.19 -23.53
CA GLY A 862 19.43 1.50 -22.25
C GLY A 862 20.34 2.10 -21.16
N GLY A 863 21.06 3.17 -21.48
CA GLY A 863 21.98 3.85 -20.56
C GLY A 863 21.30 4.49 -19.34
N LEU A 864 22.08 4.71 -18.29
CA LEU A 864 21.71 5.51 -17.12
C LEU A 864 21.87 6.99 -17.49
N ASP A 865 20.76 7.64 -17.83
CA ASP A 865 20.80 8.98 -18.41
C ASP A 865 20.86 10.06 -17.31
N GLY A 866 22.05 10.67 -17.17
CA GLY A 866 22.26 12.12 -17.07
C GLY A 866 21.60 12.94 -15.95
N SER A 867 20.76 12.35 -15.11
CA SER A 867 20.06 13.03 -14.03
C SER A 867 20.83 12.82 -12.75
N THR A 868 21.63 13.82 -12.36
CA THR A 868 22.21 13.89 -11.01
C THR A 868 21.08 13.65 -10.00
N PRO A 869 21.13 12.61 -9.16
CA PRO A 869 20.11 12.48 -8.11
C PRO A 869 20.18 13.73 -7.24
N GLU A 870 19.04 14.39 -7.01
CA GLU A 870 19.03 15.50 -6.06
C GLU A 870 19.66 15.03 -4.74
N PRO A 871 20.59 15.81 -4.16
CA PRO A 871 21.32 15.39 -2.98
C PRO A 871 20.35 15.25 -1.82
N GLY A 872 19.93 14.01 -1.55
CA GLY A 872 19.06 13.69 -0.43
C GLY A 872 19.66 14.21 0.87
N GLU A 873 18.81 14.78 1.73
CA GLU A 873 19.20 15.67 2.84
C GLU A 873 20.38 15.13 3.67
N PRO A 874 21.33 16.00 4.03
CA PRO A 874 22.53 15.60 4.78
C PRO A 874 22.15 14.97 6.12
N THR A 875 22.42 13.68 6.25
CA THR A 875 22.07 12.89 7.45
C THR A 875 23.01 13.24 8.61
N GLU A 876 22.56 13.08 9.86
CA GLU A 876 23.40 13.35 11.06
C GLU A 876 24.74 12.59 11.03
N LEU A 877 24.72 11.36 10.49
CA LEU A 877 25.91 10.52 10.24
C LEU A 877 26.93 11.17 9.30
N TRP A 878 26.48 11.89 8.27
CA TRP A 878 27.35 12.56 7.29
C TRP A 878 28.04 13.78 7.92
N ALA A 879 27.30 14.54 8.73
CA ALA A 879 27.84 15.65 9.50
C ALA A 879 28.89 15.16 10.51
N GLU A 880 28.63 14.05 11.21
CA GLU A 880 29.57 13.47 12.16
C GLU A 880 30.86 12.96 11.46
N ALA A 881 30.71 12.25 10.33
CA ALA A 881 31.84 11.77 9.54
C ALA A 881 32.71 12.92 9.01
N LEU A 882 32.09 13.97 8.45
CA LEU A 882 32.83 15.15 7.97
C LEU A 882 33.53 15.89 9.12
N ALA A 883 32.88 16.06 10.27
CA ALA A 883 33.49 16.67 11.45
C ALA A 883 34.70 15.88 11.95
N ARG A 884 34.63 14.53 11.98
CA ARG A 884 35.78 13.67 12.33
C ARG A 884 36.95 13.86 11.36
N ILE A 885 36.69 13.97 10.06
CA ILE A 885 37.71 14.22 9.04
C ILE A 885 38.32 15.62 9.19
N GLN A 886 37.50 16.65 9.43
CA GLN A 886 37.96 18.02 9.67
C GLN A 886 38.84 18.14 10.93
N ILE A 887 38.47 17.46 12.02
CA ILE A 887 39.27 17.39 13.26
C ILE A 887 40.62 16.72 12.98
N PHE A 888 40.65 15.61 12.23
CA PHE A 888 41.89 14.95 11.81
C PHE A 888 42.75 15.87 10.92
N ALA A 889 42.15 16.53 9.92
CA ALA A 889 42.84 17.45 9.04
C ALA A 889 43.50 18.61 9.81
N GLY A 890 42.74 19.28 10.69
CA GLY A 890 43.22 20.42 11.48
C GLY A 890 44.19 20.08 12.61
N SER A 891 44.31 18.81 13.01
CA SER A 891 45.24 18.35 14.06
C SER A 891 46.43 17.55 13.54
N SER A 892 46.53 17.33 12.22
CA SER A 892 47.60 16.55 11.59
C SER A 892 48.52 17.41 10.73
N ARG A 893 49.71 16.88 10.40
CA ARG A 893 50.67 17.48 9.47
C ARG A 893 50.15 17.58 8.03
N TYR A 894 49.01 16.97 7.73
CA TYR A 894 48.45 16.86 6.37
C TYR A 894 47.50 18.01 6.02
N ALA A 895 47.26 18.98 6.91
CA ALA A 895 46.34 20.11 6.68
C ALA A 895 46.43 20.75 5.27
N PRO A 896 47.63 20.97 4.66
CA PRO A 896 47.75 21.54 3.30
C PRO A 896 47.22 20.65 2.16
N MET A 897 46.91 19.38 2.41
CA MET A 897 46.16 18.53 1.47
C MET A 897 44.66 18.86 1.51
N PHE A 898 44.14 19.16 2.70
CA PHE A 898 42.72 19.41 2.96
C PHE A 898 42.33 20.87 2.71
N GLU A 899 43.28 21.78 2.42
CA GLU A 899 43.02 23.19 2.08
C GLU A 899 42.05 23.37 0.90
N ARG A 900 41.97 22.44 -0.06
CA ARG A 900 40.96 22.49 -1.15
C ARG A 900 39.53 22.20 -0.70
N LEU A 901 39.33 21.53 0.43
CA LEU A 901 38.02 21.48 1.08
C LEU A 901 37.67 22.85 1.70
N GLY A 902 38.69 23.66 2.01
CA GLY A 902 38.59 24.92 2.75
C GLY A 902 38.55 26.19 1.91
N HIS A 903 37.44 26.45 1.21
CA HIS A 903 36.81 27.77 1.34
C HIS A 903 35.71 27.67 2.40
N PHE A 904 36.10 27.38 3.64
CA PHE A 904 35.20 27.35 4.79
C PHE A 904 35.18 28.74 5.46
N PRO A 905 34.06 29.50 5.39
CA PRO A 905 33.79 30.53 6.38
C PRO A 905 33.75 29.91 7.78
N THR A 906 33.88 30.71 8.83
CA THR A 906 33.92 30.25 10.23
C THR A 906 32.60 29.68 10.79
N ALA A 907 31.67 29.27 9.93
CA ALA A 907 30.46 28.52 10.25
C ALA A 907 30.55 27.12 9.63
N VAL A 908 30.17 26.09 10.39
CA VAL A 908 30.10 24.70 9.91
C VAL A 908 29.19 24.66 8.67
N PRO A 909 29.69 24.33 7.47
CA PRO A 909 28.85 24.18 6.30
C PRO A 909 27.99 22.92 6.42
N GLU A 910 26.85 22.92 5.75
CA GLU A 910 26.11 21.67 5.50
C GLU A 910 27.04 20.68 4.76
N PRO A 911 27.09 19.40 5.18
CA PRO A 911 28.06 18.45 4.62
C PRO A 911 27.64 18.07 3.20
N THR A 912 28.38 18.57 2.20
CA THR A 912 28.16 18.18 0.81
C THR A 912 28.73 16.78 0.53
N PRO A 913 28.08 15.98 -0.36
CA PRO A 913 28.59 14.66 -0.74
C PRO A 913 30.06 14.71 -1.21
N ASP A 914 30.40 15.68 -2.06
CA ASP A 914 31.71 15.86 -2.66
C ASP A 914 32.81 16.08 -1.61
N ALA A 915 32.57 16.95 -0.63
CA ALA A 915 33.55 17.25 0.41
C ALA A 915 33.79 16.05 1.33
N LEU A 916 32.75 15.24 1.57
CA LEU A 916 32.80 14.04 2.37
C LEU A 916 33.51 12.89 1.63
N SER A 917 33.25 12.72 0.33
CA SER A 917 33.93 11.76 -0.55
C SER A 917 35.43 12.05 -0.63
N LEU A 918 35.82 13.27 -1.01
CA LEU A 918 37.21 13.72 -1.10
C LEU A 918 37.93 13.61 0.25
N GLY A 919 37.26 13.99 1.34
CA GLY A 919 37.80 13.87 2.70
C GLY A 919 38.10 12.41 3.08
N CYS A 920 37.18 11.48 2.78
CA CYS A 920 37.38 10.05 3.00
C CYS A 920 38.51 9.48 2.11
N ALA A 921 38.57 9.87 0.84
CA ALA A 921 39.62 9.46 -0.09
C ALA A 921 41.02 9.87 0.39
N LEU A 922 41.20 11.13 0.81
CA LEU A 922 42.46 11.63 1.38
C LEU A 922 42.85 10.83 2.64
N VAL A 923 41.93 10.62 3.58
CA VAL A 923 42.19 9.83 4.79
C VAL A 923 42.57 8.38 4.44
N ALA A 924 41.90 7.75 3.48
CA ALA A 924 42.22 6.39 3.04
C ALA A 924 43.62 6.28 2.41
N ARG A 925 44.03 7.24 1.58
CA ARG A 925 45.37 7.23 0.97
C ARG A 925 46.48 7.59 1.95
N ILE A 926 46.22 8.48 2.92
CA ILE A 926 47.15 8.73 4.05
C ILE A 926 47.29 7.46 4.94
N ALA A 927 46.20 6.73 5.18
CA ALA A 927 46.23 5.45 5.88
C ALA A 927 47.05 4.38 5.11
N ALA A 928 46.94 4.35 3.78
CA ALA A 928 47.72 3.46 2.92
C ALA A 928 49.23 3.74 2.99
N GLN A 929 49.66 4.98 3.21
CA GLN A 929 51.07 5.31 3.48
C GLN A 929 51.56 4.85 4.86
N GLY A 930 50.65 4.39 5.73
CA GLY A 930 50.95 3.76 7.02
C GLY A 930 50.65 4.63 8.25
N ASP A 931 49.88 5.71 8.10
CA ASP A 931 49.46 6.54 9.21
C ASP A 931 48.36 5.85 10.05
N ALA A 932 48.66 5.60 11.33
CA ALA A 932 47.77 4.87 12.22
C ALA A 932 46.53 5.67 12.66
N ALA A 933 46.59 7.01 12.65
CA ALA A 933 45.46 7.86 13.00
C ALA A 933 44.48 7.93 11.81
N ALA A 934 44.99 8.13 10.60
CA ALA A 934 44.19 8.04 9.38
C ALA A 934 43.51 6.66 9.24
N ALA A 935 44.23 5.58 9.50
CA ALA A 935 43.69 4.21 9.50
C ALA A 935 42.66 3.93 10.63
N ALA A 936 42.53 4.81 11.63
CA ALA A 936 41.47 4.74 12.62
C ALA A 936 40.22 5.51 12.18
N ILE A 937 40.39 6.68 11.56
CA ILE A 937 39.29 7.48 10.99
C ILE A 937 38.66 6.75 9.80
N GLU A 938 39.46 6.21 8.87
CA GLU A 938 38.98 5.48 7.69
C GLU A 938 38.00 4.36 8.07
N ARG A 939 38.36 3.52 9.04
CA ARG A 939 37.47 2.43 9.52
C ARG A 939 36.18 2.93 10.17
N GLN A 940 36.16 4.17 10.68
CA GLN A 940 34.96 4.78 11.25
C GLN A 940 34.08 5.39 10.15
N THR A 941 34.67 6.02 9.12
CA THR A 941 33.92 6.74 8.07
C THR A 941 33.63 5.90 6.81
N ARG A 942 34.24 4.72 6.65
CA ARG A 942 34.09 3.85 5.47
C ARG A 942 32.64 3.59 5.08
N HIS A 943 31.76 3.31 6.04
CA HIS A 943 30.35 3.01 5.76
C HIS A 943 29.63 4.22 5.11
N VAL A 944 29.93 5.43 5.58
CA VAL A 944 29.43 6.68 4.98
C VAL A 944 30.06 6.92 3.61
N TRP A 945 31.35 6.61 3.43
CA TRP A 945 32.00 6.74 2.11
C TRP A 945 31.42 5.76 1.09
N VAL A 946 31.08 4.54 1.49
CA VAL A 946 30.35 3.57 0.66
C VAL A 946 28.98 4.12 0.24
N GLU A 947 28.26 4.78 1.16
CA GLU A 947 26.96 5.39 0.85
C GLU A 947 27.08 6.52 -0.18
N VAL A 948 28.04 7.43 0.01
CA VAL A 948 28.30 8.53 -0.95
C VAL A 948 28.76 7.99 -2.30
N ALA A 949 29.66 7.00 -2.31
CA ALA A 949 30.13 6.35 -3.53
C ALA A 949 29.02 5.59 -4.28
N GLY A 950 28.03 5.04 -3.57
CA GLY A 950 26.84 4.43 -4.20
C GLY A 950 25.93 5.45 -4.89
N ARG A 951 25.92 6.71 -4.43
CA ARG A 951 25.19 7.82 -5.09
C ARG A 951 25.97 8.43 -6.26
N ALA A 952 27.30 8.52 -6.15
CA ALA A 952 28.19 9.17 -7.14
C ALA A 952 29.51 8.39 -7.35
N PRO A 953 29.49 7.20 -7.99
CA PRO A 953 30.66 6.32 -8.06
C PRO A 953 31.78 6.85 -8.97
N ALA A 954 31.44 7.66 -9.97
CA ALA A 954 32.42 8.31 -10.83
C ALA A 954 33.22 9.38 -10.06
N ASP A 955 32.53 10.22 -9.28
CA ASP A 955 33.15 11.28 -8.49
C ASP A 955 34.00 10.70 -7.35
N ALA A 956 33.50 9.68 -6.63
CA ALA A 956 34.28 8.96 -5.64
C ALA A 956 35.53 8.27 -6.22
N GLY A 957 35.47 7.83 -7.50
CA GLY A 957 36.64 7.33 -8.23
C GLY A 957 37.65 8.43 -8.57
N ASN A 958 37.17 9.59 -9.04
CA ASN A 958 38.01 10.76 -9.31
C ASN A 958 38.68 11.29 -8.03
N ASP A 959 37.96 11.33 -6.91
CA ASP A 959 38.48 11.69 -5.59
C ASP A 959 39.56 10.73 -5.11
N LEU A 960 39.39 9.42 -5.33
CA LEU A 960 40.40 8.41 -5.01
C LEU A 960 41.69 8.61 -5.82
N VAL A 961 41.57 8.93 -7.11
CA VAL A 961 42.71 9.23 -8.00
C VAL A 961 43.41 10.54 -7.59
N PHE A 962 42.62 11.58 -7.33
CA PHE A 962 43.13 12.86 -6.83
C PHE A 962 43.88 12.69 -5.51
N ALA A 963 43.28 11.99 -4.54
CA ALA A 963 43.87 11.72 -3.25
C ALA A 963 45.18 10.92 -3.40
N GLU A 964 45.23 9.94 -4.29
CA GLU A 964 46.44 9.14 -4.49
C GLU A 964 47.60 9.96 -5.05
N PHE A 965 47.37 10.75 -6.10
CA PHE A 965 48.43 11.60 -6.66
C PHE A 965 48.84 12.72 -5.70
N ARG A 966 47.89 13.34 -5.00
CA ARG A 966 48.16 14.41 -4.01
C ARG A 966 48.94 13.91 -2.80
N VAL A 967 48.60 12.73 -2.28
CA VAL A 967 49.32 12.10 -1.17
C VAL A 967 50.70 11.64 -1.63
N SER A 968 50.81 11.02 -2.81
CA SER A 968 52.10 10.58 -3.37
C SER A 968 53.08 11.74 -3.59
N ASN A 969 52.62 12.86 -4.14
CA ASN A 969 53.41 14.10 -4.27
C ASN A 969 53.92 14.59 -2.91
N TRP A 970 53.02 14.67 -1.91
CA TRP A 970 53.41 15.14 -0.58
C TRP A 970 54.48 14.27 0.06
N PHE A 971 54.31 12.94 0.04
CA PHE A 971 55.31 12.02 0.57
C PHE A 971 56.62 12.06 -0.22
N ALA A 972 56.59 12.28 -1.54
CA ALA A 972 57.83 12.45 -2.33
C ALA A 972 58.69 13.65 -1.88
N HIS A 973 58.09 14.69 -1.27
CA HIS A 973 58.77 15.91 -0.83
C HIS A 973 58.83 16.11 0.70
N HIS A 974 58.22 15.23 1.51
CA HIS A 974 58.09 15.38 2.97
C HIS A 974 58.20 14.05 3.76
N ALA A 975 58.74 12.98 3.15
CA ALA A 975 58.93 11.67 3.79
C ALA A 975 60.01 11.69 4.89
#